data_AF-A0A183HHZ0-F1
#
_entry.id   AF-A0A183HHZ0-F1
#
_cell.length_a   1.000
_cell.length_b   1.000
_cell.length_c   1.000
_cell.angle_alpha   90.00
_cell.angle_beta   90.00
_cell.angle_gamma   90.00
#
_symmetry.space_group_name_H-M   'P 1'
#
loop_
_entity.id
_entity.type
_entity.pdbx_description
1 polymer ?
#
loop_
_entity_poly.entity_id
_entity_poly.type
_entity_poly.pdbx_seq_one_letter_code
_entity_poly.pdbx_strand_id
1 'polypeptide(L)'
;LLELAQKTIEKAGLKKLDSKTGVFIGVSSSDFAQKAYKEIQNTCSYLSTGTNQSTLAGRIAYWFNLNGPVMVIDTACSSFVSALIVACDNIKMGNCQVALVGAVNIILNSKPTSVLEKAQMLSKTDFCKVFDVNADGYVRSEGAAMILIQGVDGKSCNLKNEKLAVYRNDMKFTIESYGMAHNGRSNGLTVPNGISEYELMDRVNKKRVNTSMISWVEAHAAGTPLGDPIEARAIIRALSDSSNDNRPIHITSVKSSLGHCEAVAGAASLIMALEAYHHCYLPPMQHFKLLNTNIITNPSLIVPVIGEELPDTFEMLINSFGFSGTNTSIVLRGCIRRQEQENGKVPNYPVMKQRLSFDHSPCIFLCSADDSESFELMSKELEDYLEKTNQNLATICACLQDLRSTGRYRIAVPIKRHTQKWLPSGISIEPQKWTKVAFSMGTIPDPAMIVELYIVYQSFRRIFIKYIKTYKCANSFASSKSNGKLAFEYISKLSLITFLLSIGINPSTIIAPTRIDRIIVEVIRRKRRVKNALETVNNSNKSVPNQHQNFEIQQEMIFENFDCILNVQNLQIEKPETIYSTNSKRSLIDQFMDTICQLYEHFIDINWQVLNNRTYKTCLIPEPEYSKKKYWPFDDCNMQSIDYNHPNGELLTSNLEPEISEKMKELDKTNLLADQFNDNNYDNIKTDPTFQHYLYKLVQKKCALSNPERI
;
A
#
# COMPACT_ATOMS: atom_id res chain seq x y z
N LEU A 1 4.22 -14.35 6.34
CA LEU A 1 4.76 -13.16 7.04
C LEU A 1 5.51 -12.20 6.11
N LEU A 2 6.48 -12.64 5.29
CA LEU A 2 7.17 -11.75 4.33
C LEU A 2 6.19 -11.07 3.36
N GLU A 3 5.28 -11.85 2.77
CA GLU A 3 4.20 -11.33 1.91
C GLU A 3 3.32 -10.32 2.64
N LEU A 4 2.91 -10.62 3.88
CA LEU A 4 2.13 -9.70 4.71
C LEU A 4 2.91 -8.42 5.03
N ALA A 5 4.21 -8.49 5.32
CA ALA A 5 5.04 -7.31 5.53
C ALA A 5 5.05 -6.40 4.29
N GLN A 6 5.26 -6.96 3.10
CA GLN A 6 5.20 -6.21 1.85
C GLN A 6 3.80 -5.60 1.63
N LYS A 7 2.73 -6.39 1.79
CA LYS A 7 1.34 -5.92 1.70
C LYS A 7 1.06 -4.77 2.68
N THR A 8 1.50 -4.88 3.93
CA THR A 8 1.33 -3.84 4.96
C THR A 8 2.11 -2.56 4.61
N ILE A 9 3.36 -2.69 4.13
CA ILE A 9 4.19 -1.57 3.70
C ILE A 9 3.50 -0.80 2.56
N GLU A 10 2.99 -1.52 1.56
CA GLU A 10 2.27 -0.92 0.44
C GLU A 10 0.92 -0.32 0.83
N LYS A 11 0.15 -0.98 1.72
CA LYS A 11 -1.12 -0.46 2.25
C LYS A 11 -0.93 0.77 3.13
N ALA A 12 0.26 0.91 3.74
CA ALA A 12 0.70 2.14 4.40
C ALA A 12 1.16 3.23 3.41
N GLY A 13 1.17 2.95 2.10
CA GLY A 13 1.62 3.86 1.05
C GLY A 13 3.14 4.01 0.96
N LEU A 14 3.91 3.12 1.57
CA LEU A 14 5.36 3.25 1.62
C LEU A 14 6.00 2.40 0.52
N LYS A 15 6.87 3.01 -0.29
CA LYS A 15 7.73 2.25 -1.22
C LYS A 15 8.89 1.54 -0.50
N LYS A 16 9.34 2.11 0.63
CA LYS A 16 10.43 1.58 1.44
C LYS A 16 10.28 2.03 2.90
N LEU A 17 10.67 1.17 3.82
CA LEU A 17 10.78 1.49 5.24
C LEU A 17 12.09 2.21 5.58
N ASP A 18 12.08 3.00 6.65
CA ASP A 18 13.32 3.54 7.21
C ASP A 18 14.20 2.40 7.72
N SER A 19 15.52 2.52 7.53
CA SER A 19 16.46 1.47 7.93
C SER A 19 16.48 1.20 9.44
N LYS A 20 15.98 2.10 10.29
CA LYS A 20 15.86 1.89 11.74
C LYS A 20 14.49 1.34 12.16
N THR A 21 13.66 0.91 11.22
CA THR A 21 12.37 0.28 11.53
C THR A 21 12.60 -1.01 12.33
N GLY A 22 11.89 -1.17 13.45
CA GLY A 22 11.92 -2.39 14.25
C GLY A 22 10.97 -3.47 13.72
N VAL A 23 11.19 -4.72 14.11
CA VAL A 23 10.37 -5.89 13.73
C VAL A 23 10.07 -6.73 14.96
N PHE A 24 8.79 -6.89 15.30
CA PHE A 24 8.34 -7.59 16.50
C PHE A 24 7.29 -8.64 16.13
N ILE A 25 7.61 -9.92 16.28
CA ILE A 25 6.73 -11.02 15.84
C ILE A 25 6.24 -11.84 17.03
N GLY A 26 4.93 -11.92 17.20
CA GLY A 26 4.27 -12.84 18.11
C GLY A 26 4.17 -14.25 17.52
N VAL A 27 4.56 -15.26 18.26
CA VAL A 27 4.41 -16.68 17.88
C VAL A 27 4.25 -17.52 19.15
N SER A 28 3.54 -18.63 19.08
CA SER A 28 3.38 -19.56 20.22
C SER A 28 3.51 -21.04 19.84
N SER A 29 3.63 -21.34 18.55
CA SER A 29 3.72 -22.70 18.02
C SER A 29 4.94 -22.86 17.11
N SER A 30 5.37 -24.10 16.97
CA SER A 30 6.50 -24.48 16.11
C SER A 30 6.20 -25.77 15.37
N ASP A 31 4.94 -25.96 14.96
CA ASP A 31 4.42 -27.22 14.39
C ASP A 31 5.21 -27.63 13.15
N PHE A 32 5.51 -26.68 12.26
CA PHE A 32 6.34 -26.93 11.08
C PHE A 32 7.71 -27.45 11.47
N ALA A 33 8.36 -26.86 12.47
CA ALA A 33 9.68 -27.30 12.95
C ALA A 33 9.61 -28.75 13.47
N GLN A 34 8.61 -29.06 14.30
CA GLN A 34 8.42 -30.40 14.85
C GLN A 34 8.21 -31.44 13.74
N LYS A 35 7.40 -31.11 12.73
CA LYS A 35 7.15 -31.99 11.57
C LYS A 35 8.40 -32.13 10.71
N ALA A 36 9.09 -31.01 10.42
CA ALA A 36 10.32 -30.96 9.63
C ALA A 36 11.44 -31.82 10.22
N TYR A 37 11.72 -31.70 11.53
CA TYR A 37 12.75 -32.52 12.19
C TYR A 37 12.40 -34.01 12.26
N LYS A 38 11.11 -34.37 12.13
CA LYS A 38 10.67 -35.76 12.13
C LYS A 38 10.71 -36.39 10.73
N GLU A 39 10.29 -35.66 9.70
CA GLU A 39 10.02 -36.21 8.37
C GLU A 39 11.14 -35.93 7.35
N ILE A 40 11.90 -34.83 7.50
CA ILE A 40 12.98 -34.49 6.57
C ILE A 40 14.26 -35.23 6.98
N GLN A 41 14.63 -36.26 6.21
CA GLN A 41 15.81 -37.10 6.48
C GLN A 41 17.14 -36.40 6.14
N ASN A 42 17.17 -35.63 5.05
CA ASN A 42 18.38 -34.95 4.58
C ASN A 42 18.63 -33.68 5.40
N THR A 43 19.61 -33.74 6.30
CA THR A 43 20.02 -32.58 7.10
C THR A 43 20.75 -31.57 6.20
N CYS A 44 20.25 -30.34 6.14
CA CYS A 44 20.94 -29.21 5.50
C CYS A 44 20.88 -27.97 6.40
N SER A 45 21.79 -27.02 6.17
CA SER A 45 21.87 -25.78 6.96
C SER A 45 20.57 -24.96 6.91
N TYR A 46 19.82 -25.03 5.80
CA TYR A 46 18.56 -24.32 5.66
C TYR A 46 17.47 -24.80 6.62
N LEU A 47 17.50 -26.07 7.08
CA LEU A 47 16.52 -26.58 8.04
C LEU A 47 16.53 -25.76 9.34
N SER A 48 17.70 -25.42 9.85
CA SER A 48 17.84 -24.57 11.04
C SER A 48 17.27 -23.17 10.80
N THR A 49 17.68 -22.52 9.70
CA THR A 49 17.21 -21.16 9.39
C THR A 49 15.73 -21.10 8.98
N GLY A 50 15.15 -22.18 8.48
CA GLY A 50 13.75 -22.26 8.05
C GLY A 50 12.77 -22.60 9.17
N THR A 51 13.25 -23.18 10.27
CA THR A 51 12.40 -23.67 11.38
C THR A 51 12.56 -22.91 12.68
N ASN A 52 13.71 -22.25 12.90
CA ASN A 52 13.96 -21.52 14.14
C ASN A 52 13.09 -20.26 14.23
N GLN A 53 12.31 -20.13 15.31
CA GLN A 53 11.37 -19.02 15.52
C GLN A 53 12.04 -17.65 15.43
N SER A 54 13.28 -17.48 15.94
CA SER A 54 14.02 -16.19 15.87
C SER A 54 14.15 -15.65 14.43
N THR A 55 14.19 -16.56 13.45
CA THR A 55 14.32 -16.20 12.03
C THR A 55 13.03 -15.62 11.45
N LEU A 56 11.88 -15.75 12.12
CA LEU A 56 10.62 -15.13 11.65
C LEU A 56 10.78 -13.62 11.54
N ALA A 57 11.23 -12.96 12.61
CA ALA A 57 11.50 -11.52 12.62
C ALA A 57 12.80 -11.19 11.87
N GLY A 58 13.85 -12.00 12.07
CA GLY A 58 15.16 -11.81 11.43
C GLY A 58 15.10 -11.82 9.90
N ARG A 59 14.26 -12.69 9.30
CA ARG A 59 14.12 -12.79 7.84
C ARG A 59 13.40 -11.58 7.24
N ILE A 60 12.43 -11.00 7.95
CA ILE A 60 11.79 -9.74 7.55
C ILE A 60 12.82 -8.61 7.59
N ALA A 61 13.56 -8.48 8.70
CA ALA A 61 14.58 -7.46 8.84
C ALA A 61 15.68 -7.59 7.77
N TYR A 62 16.16 -8.80 7.51
CA TYR A 62 17.13 -9.09 6.46
C TYR A 62 16.59 -8.70 5.07
N TRP A 63 15.38 -9.15 4.73
CA TRP A 63 14.78 -8.93 3.40
C TRP A 63 14.58 -7.43 3.10
N PHE A 64 14.09 -6.68 4.08
CA PHE A 64 13.84 -5.24 3.93
C PHE A 64 15.03 -4.35 4.30
N ASN A 65 16.18 -4.95 4.65
CA ASN A 65 17.40 -4.25 5.09
C ASN A 65 17.12 -3.28 6.26
N LEU A 66 16.56 -3.83 7.34
CA LEU A 66 16.20 -3.13 8.57
C LEU A 66 17.20 -3.47 9.68
N ASN A 67 17.67 -2.44 10.35
CA ASN A 67 18.69 -2.46 11.40
C ASN A 67 18.13 -1.92 12.74
N GLY A 68 16.80 -1.78 12.87
CA GLY A 68 16.14 -1.48 14.14
C GLY A 68 16.08 -2.70 15.07
N PRO A 69 15.40 -2.61 16.22
CA PRO A 69 15.21 -3.74 17.12
C PRO A 69 14.43 -4.88 16.45
N VAL A 70 14.91 -6.12 16.57
CA VAL A 70 14.29 -7.31 15.97
C VAL A 70 14.06 -8.35 17.05
N MET A 71 12.80 -8.73 17.29
CA MET A 71 12.45 -9.66 18.35
C MET A 71 11.29 -10.59 17.97
N VAL A 72 11.32 -11.78 18.56
CA VAL A 72 10.24 -12.76 18.52
C VAL A 72 9.76 -12.96 19.96
N ILE A 73 8.46 -12.92 20.17
CA ILE A 73 7.84 -12.88 21.49
C ILE A 73 6.81 -14.01 21.58
N ASP A 74 6.96 -14.83 22.62
CA ASP A 74 6.02 -15.89 22.95
C ASP A 74 5.47 -15.66 24.36
N THR A 75 4.23 -15.21 24.40
CA THR A 75 3.40 -15.15 25.61
C THR A 75 2.10 -15.92 25.38
N ALA A 76 2.16 -16.98 24.59
CA ALA A 76 1.02 -17.78 24.13
C ALA A 76 -0.07 -16.94 23.42
N CYS A 77 -1.32 -17.01 23.87
CA CYS A 77 -2.45 -16.33 23.23
C CYS A 77 -2.33 -14.80 23.20
N SER A 78 -1.47 -14.20 24.03
CA SER A 78 -1.23 -12.76 24.08
C SER A 78 -0.02 -12.30 23.24
N SER A 79 0.66 -13.20 22.53
CA SER A 79 1.94 -12.92 21.85
C SER A 79 1.89 -11.70 20.91
N PHE A 80 0.84 -11.53 20.09
CA PHE A 80 0.74 -10.36 19.22
C PHE A 80 0.67 -9.04 20.00
N VAL A 81 -0.16 -8.96 21.04
CA VAL A 81 -0.34 -7.72 21.80
C VAL A 81 0.89 -7.45 22.67
N SER A 82 1.54 -8.48 23.21
CA SER A 82 2.84 -8.36 23.86
C SER A 82 3.89 -7.79 22.88
N ALA A 83 3.93 -8.29 21.64
CA ALA A 83 4.81 -7.76 20.61
C ALA A 83 4.50 -6.30 20.26
N LEU A 84 3.22 -5.92 20.21
CA LEU A 84 2.78 -4.55 20.01
C LEU A 84 3.24 -3.63 21.15
N ILE A 85 3.07 -4.04 22.41
CA ILE A 85 3.49 -3.28 23.58
C ILE A 85 5.01 -3.04 23.56
N VAL A 86 5.78 -4.11 23.32
CA VAL A 86 7.25 -4.02 23.25
C VAL A 86 7.70 -3.11 22.10
N ALA A 87 6.98 -3.12 20.96
CA ALA A 87 7.24 -2.21 19.86
C ALA A 87 6.93 -0.74 20.25
N CYS A 88 5.80 -0.49 20.91
CA CYS A 88 5.46 0.84 21.44
C CYS A 88 6.52 1.35 22.42
N ASP A 89 7.01 0.50 23.31
CA ASP A 89 8.06 0.87 24.27
C ASP A 89 9.38 1.20 23.57
N ASN A 90 9.79 0.42 22.57
CA ASN A 90 10.98 0.73 21.77
C ASN A 90 10.86 2.04 20.99
N ILE A 91 9.66 2.38 20.51
CA ILE A 91 9.39 3.67 19.88
C ILE A 91 9.50 4.81 20.91
N LYS A 92 8.89 4.67 22.09
CA LYS A 92 8.95 5.68 23.16
C LYS A 92 10.37 5.90 23.69
N MET A 93 11.17 4.84 23.75
CA MET A 93 12.59 4.91 24.15
C MET A 93 13.49 5.51 23.06
N GLY A 94 12.97 5.71 21.85
CA GLY A 94 13.74 6.24 20.72
C GLY A 94 14.65 5.22 20.02
N ASN A 95 14.49 3.92 20.30
CA ASN A 95 15.25 2.84 19.65
C ASN A 95 14.84 2.66 18.18
N CYS A 96 13.59 2.99 17.86
CA CYS A 96 13.09 3.11 16.49
C CYS A 96 11.99 4.20 16.42
N GLN A 97 11.64 4.65 15.22
CA GLN A 97 10.50 5.57 15.02
C GLN A 97 9.26 4.85 14.47
N VAL A 98 9.49 3.65 13.93
CA VAL A 98 8.53 2.82 13.20
C VAL A 98 8.78 1.38 13.60
N ALA A 99 7.73 0.58 13.64
CA ALA A 99 7.84 -0.85 13.83
C ALA A 99 6.83 -1.61 12.97
N LEU A 100 7.28 -2.72 12.38
CA LEU A 100 6.43 -3.79 11.92
C LEU A 100 6.10 -4.69 13.12
N VAL A 101 4.81 -4.94 13.33
CA VAL A 101 4.33 -5.85 14.38
C VAL A 101 3.45 -6.90 13.73
N GLY A 102 3.74 -8.17 13.93
CA GLY A 102 2.98 -9.24 13.31
C GLY A 102 2.86 -10.46 14.20
N ALA A 103 2.06 -11.42 13.76
CA ALA A 103 1.99 -12.73 14.39
C ALA A 103 1.57 -13.79 13.36
N VAL A 104 1.86 -15.05 13.67
CA VAL A 104 1.44 -16.20 12.85
C VAL A 104 1.05 -17.38 13.75
N ASN A 105 0.02 -18.10 13.34
CA ASN A 105 -0.38 -19.38 13.90
C ASN A 105 -0.84 -20.32 12.79
N ILE A 106 -0.17 -21.46 12.63
CA ILE A 106 -0.53 -22.51 11.68
C ILE A 106 -0.50 -23.84 12.42
N ILE A 107 -1.54 -24.65 12.24
CA ILE A 107 -1.79 -25.92 12.93
C ILE A 107 -1.44 -27.06 11.97
N LEU A 108 -0.21 -27.59 12.11
CA LEU A 108 0.28 -28.66 11.22
C LEU A 108 0.42 -30.00 11.93
N ASN A 109 0.18 -30.05 13.25
CA ASN A 109 0.31 -31.24 14.06
C ASN A 109 -0.98 -31.47 14.88
N SER A 110 -1.49 -32.70 14.86
CA SER A 110 -2.66 -33.11 15.65
C SER A 110 -2.36 -33.25 17.13
N LYS A 111 -1.10 -33.55 17.51
CA LYS A 111 -0.74 -33.84 18.91
C LYS A 111 -1.01 -32.66 19.87
N PRO A 112 -0.63 -31.40 19.55
CA PRO A 112 -1.03 -30.24 20.35
C PRO A 112 -2.55 -30.11 20.53
N THR A 113 -3.34 -30.35 19.48
CA THR A 113 -4.81 -30.35 19.56
C THR A 113 -5.30 -31.39 20.56
N SER A 114 -4.84 -32.65 20.47
CA SER A 114 -5.23 -33.69 21.43
C SER A 114 -4.81 -33.41 22.87
N VAL A 115 -3.72 -32.65 23.09
CA VAL A 115 -3.32 -32.20 24.44
C VAL A 115 -4.33 -31.18 24.97
N LEU A 116 -4.76 -30.23 24.14
CA LEU A 116 -5.75 -29.21 24.50
C LEU A 116 -7.14 -29.80 24.75
N GLU A 117 -7.53 -30.82 23.98
CA GLU A 117 -8.76 -31.61 24.22
C GLU A 117 -8.72 -32.29 25.59
N LYS A 118 -7.60 -32.97 25.92
CA LYS A 118 -7.41 -33.61 27.22
C LYS A 118 -7.35 -32.61 28.37
N ALA A 119 -6.90 -31.38 28.10
CA ALA A 119 -6.95 -30.26 29.03
C ALA A 119 -8.35 -29.62 29.13
N GLN A 120 -9.34 -30.13 28.39
CA GLN A 120 -10.73 -29.62 28.35
C GLN A 120 -10.80 -28.14 27.95
N MET A 121 -9.88 -27.68 27.10
CA MET A 121 -9.85 -26.30 26.63
C MET A 121 -10.66 -26.12 25.34
N LEU A 122 -10.90 -27.20 24.58
CA LEU A 122 -11.57 -27.14 23.29
C LEU A 122 -13.07 -27.37 23.40
N SER A 123 -13.83 -26.62 22.61
CA SER A 123 -15.29 -26.78 22.45
C SER A 123 -15.61 -28.17 21.87
N LYS A 124 -16.76 -28.73 22.27
CA LYS A 124 -17.28 -29.99 21.70
C LYS A 124 -18.18 -29.78 20.50
N THR A 125 -18.48 -28.53 20.15
CA THR A 125 -19.55 -28.17 19.21
C THR A 125 -19.07 -27.27 18.07
N ASP A 126 -17.78 -27.32 17.74
CA ASP A 126 -17.13 -26.57 16.64
C ASP A 126 -17.25 -25.03 16.67
N PHE A 127 -17.82 -24.47 17.74
CA PHE A 127 -17.99 -23.02 17.90
C PHE A 127 -17.45 -22.51 19.23
N CYS A 128 -16.88 -21.31 19.21
CA CYS A 128 -16.61 -20.52 20.42
C CYS A 128 -17.90 -19.80 20.83
N LYS A 129 -18.64 -20.34 21.81
CA LYS A 129 -19.90 -19.75 22.31
C LYS A 129 -19.62 -18.70 23.38
N VAL A 130 -18.99 -17.59 22.99
CA VAL A 130 -18.50 -16.54 23.88
C VAL A 130 -19.64 -15.93 24.70
N PHE A 131 -19.49 -15.89 26.03
CA PHE A 131 -20.46 -15.41 27.02
C PHE A 131 -21.83 -16.13 27.05
N ASP A 132 -22.04 -17.16 26.21
CA ASP A 132 -23.27 -17.93 26.19
C ASP A 132 -23.37 -18.88 27.38
N VAL A 133 -24.58 -19.21 27.81
CA VAL A 133 -24.85 -20.21 28.83
C VAL A 133 -24.29 -21.59 28.48
N ASN A 134 -24.11 -21.89 27.20
CA ASN A 134 -23.54 -23.16 26.71
C ASN A 134 -22.05 -23.08 26.36
N ALA A 135 -21.33 -22.05 26.81
CA ALA A 135 -19.87 -21.94 26.70
C ALA A 135 -19.16 -23.20 27.25
N ASP A 136 -18.41 -23.91 26.40
CA ASP A 136 -17.78 -25.20 26.70
C ASP A 136 -16.31 -25.32 26.26
N GLY A 137 -15.70 -24.22 25.81
CA GLY A 137 -14.34 -24.18 25.29
C GLY A 137 -14.22 -23.37 24.01
N TYR A 138 -13.02 -23.34 23.44
CA TYR A 138 -12.74 -22.61 22.20
C TYR A 138 -12.42 -23.57 21.04
N VAL A 139 -12.47 -23.07 19.81
CA VAL A 139 -12.00 -23.80 18.61
C VAL A 139 -10.70 -23.18 18.14
N ARG A 140 -9.69 -24.01 17.87
CA ARG A 140 -8.40 -23.52 17.38
C ARG A 140 -8.56 -22.97 15.96
N SER A 141 -7.83 -21.91 15.65
CA SER A 141 -7.85 -21.30 14.33
C SER A 141 -6.45 -20.90 13.88
N GLU A 142 -6.28 -20.82 12.57
CA GLU A 142 -5.06 -20.39 11.92
C GLU A 142 -5.15 -18.92 11.50
N GLY A 143 -4.00 -18.30 11.31
CA GLY A 143 -3.95 -16.96 10.76
C GLY A 143 -2.56 -16.38 10.75
N ALA A 144 -2.42 -15.26 10.08
CA ALA A 144 -1.25 -14.41 10.18
C ALA A 144 -1.67 -12.96 9.96
N ALA A 145 -1.01 -12.04 10.67
CA ALA A 145 -1.31 -10.63 10.58
C ALA A 145 -0.02 -9.80 10.67
N MET A 146 -0.05 -8.62 10.07
CA MET A 146 1.04 -7.65 10.12
C MET A 146 0.48 -6.23 10.11
N ILE A 147 0.93 -5.40 11.04
CA ILE A 147 0.62 -3.99 11.12
C ILE A 147 1.90 -3.16 11.12
N LEU A 148 1.78 -1.89 10.75
CA LEU A 148 2.83 -0.90 10.84
C LEU A 148 2.41 0.16 11.85
N ILE A 149 3.26 0.42 12.84
CA ILE A 149 3.04 1.48 13.82
C ILE A 149 4.15 2.52 13.74
N GLN A 150 3.82 3.77 14.09
CA GLN A 150 4.77 4.87 14.16
C GLN A 150 4.52 5.70 15.42
N GLY A 151 5.58 6.30 15.96
CA GLY A 151 5.45 7.28 17.04
C GLY A 151 4.75 8.55 16.55
N VAL A 152 3.84 9.10 17.35
CA VAL A 152 3.19 10.38 17.06
C VAL A 152 3.64 11.39 18.10
N ASP A 153 4.26 12.49 17.68
CA ASP A 153 4.65 13.57 18.60
C ASP A 153 3.39 14.22 19.21
N GLY A 154 3.24 14.16 20.53
CA GLY A 154 2.06 14.66 21.26
C GLY A 154 1.74 16.15 21.12
N LYS A 155 2.61 16.93 20.45
CA LYS A 155 2.36 18.34 20.09
C LYS A 155 1.68 18.51 18.72
N SER A 156 1.52 17.44 17.96
CA SER A 156 0.93 17.46 16.62
C SER A 156 -0.28 16.52 16.53
N CYS A 157 -1.28 16.73 17.37
CA CYS A 157 -2.64 16.21 17.14
C CYS A 157 -3.28 16.82 15.87
N ASN A 158 -2.67 17.88 15.32
CA ASN A 158 -2.85 18.19 13.91
C ASN A 158 -2.09 17.15 13.09
N LEU A 159 -2.83 16.36 12.30
CA LEU A 159 -2.40 15.42 11.26
C LEU A 159 -1.50 16.04 10.15
N LYS A 160 -0.65 17.01 10.48
CA LYS A 160 0.22 17.76 9.55
C LYS A 160 1.70 17.40 9.69
N ASN A 161 2.12 16.74 10.77
CA ASN A 161 3.47 16.17 10.88
C ASN A 161 3.51 14.73 10.32
N GLU A 162 2.78 14.50 9.23
CA GLU A 162 2.81 13.30 8.37
C GLU A 162 4.12 13.23 7.57
N LYS A 163 5.27 13.10 8.25
CA LYS A 163 6.54 12.90 7.54
C LYS A 163 6.80 11.45 7.14
N LEU A 164 6.06 10.49 7.71
CA LEU A 164 6.22 9.08 7.36
C LEU A 164 4.96 8.47 6.76
N ALA A 165 3.81 8.59 7.42
CA ALA A 165 2.53 8.31 6.78
C ALA A 165 2.10 9.54 5.96
N VAL A 166 2.61 9.71 4.74
CA VAL A 166 2.22 10.77 3.77
C VAL A 166 0.72 10.67 3.39
N TYR A 167 -0.01 9.70 3.95
CA TYR A 167 -1.26 9.18 3.46
C TYR A 167 -2.39 9.43 4.45
N ARG A 168 -3.42 10.15 3.99
CA ARG A 168 -4.76 10.16 4.57
C ARG A 168 -5.42 8.80 4.32
N ASN A 169 -4.85 7.73 4.87
CA ASN A 169 -5.61 6.51 5.02
C ASN A 169 -6.56 6.77 6.20
N ASP A 170 -7.87 6.77 5.92
CA ASP A 170 -8.90 7.13 6.90
C ASP A 170 -9.05 6.05 8.00
N MET A 171 -8.39 4.89 7.85
CA MET A 171 -8.36 3.77 8.80
C MET A 171 -7.10 3.80 9.68
N LYS A 172 -7.05 4.72 10.64
CA LYS A 172 -5.96 4.80 11.63
C LYS A 172 -6.53 4.81 13.03
N PHE A 173 -6.00 3.93 13.89
CA PHE A 173 -6.19 4.04 15.33
C PHE A 173 -5.00 4.71 15.99
N THR A 174 -5.27 5.48 17.04
CA THR A 174 -4.25 5.92 17.99
C THR A 174 -4.24 4.98 19.18
N ILE A 175 -3.07 4.43 19.52
CA ILE A 175 -2.88 3.65 20.76
C ILE A 175 -2.69 4.66 21.90
N GLU A 176 -3.74 4.85 22.70
CA GLU A 176 -3.78 5.87 23.78
C GLU A 176 -3.08 5.38 25.04
N SER A 177 -3.25 4.11 25.37
CA SER A 177 -2.63 3.48 26.53
C SER A 177 -2.52 1.98 26.33
N TYR A 178 -1.63 1.35 27.08
CA TYR A 178 -1.43 -0.09 27.04
C TYR A 178 -0.78 -0.57 28.34
N GLY A 179 -0.85 -1.88 28.58
CA GLY A 179 -0.23 -2.49 29.74
C GLY A 179 -0.11 -4.00 29.61
N MET A 180 0.82 -4.54 30.38
CA MET A 180 1.08 -5.97 30.53
C MET A 180 1.17 -6.31 32.03
N ALA A 181 0.66 -7.47 32.41
CA ALA A 181 0.70 -8.00 33.78
C ALA A 181 0.77 -9.53 33.76
N HIS A 182 1.03 -10.15 34.91
CA HIS A 182 0.97 -11.60 35.07
C HIS A 182 -0.04 -11.98 36.15
N ASN A 183 -0.73 -13.10 35.99
CA ASN A 183 -1.66 -13.66 36.97
C ASN A 183 -1.05 -13.96 38.36
N GLY A 184 0.28 -13.84 38.50
CA GLY A 184 1.01 -14.27 39.69
C GLY A 184 0.72 -15.73 40.03
N ARG A 185 0.56 -16.01 41.32
CA ARG A 185 0.09 -17.30 41.82
C ARG A 185 -1.44 -17.32 41.85
N SER A 186 -2.07 -17.89 40.82
CA SER A 186 -3.51 -18.16 40.76
C SER A 186 -3.82 -19.59 41.22
N ASN A 187 -5.08 -20.04 41.10
CA ASN A 187 -5.54 -21.38 41.48
C ASN A 187 -4.95 -22.52 40.61
N GLY A 188 -4.22 -22.18 39.55
CA GLY A 188 -3.49 -23.11 38.70
C GLY A 188 -2.82 -22.32 37.57
N LEU A 189 -1.71 -22.83 37.03
CA LEU A 189 -0.92 -22.11 36.02
C LEU A 189 -1.77 -21.59 34.84
N THR A 190 -2.74 -22.41 34.41
CA THR A 190 -3.63 -22.12 33.28
C THR A 190 -4.96 -21.49 33.67
N VAL A 191 -5.18 -21.22 34.97
CA VAL A 191 -6.43 -20.65 35.47
C VAL A 191 -6.32 -19.12 35.48
N PRO A 192 -7.29 -18.41 34.85
CA PRO A 192 -7.30 -16.95 34.80
C PRO A 192 -7.42 -16.33 36.20
N ASN A 193 -7.02 -15.06 36.33
CA ASN A 193 -7.07 -14.32 37.59
C ASN A 193 -7.78 -12.97 37.39
N GLY A 194 -9.07 -12.94 37.73
CA GLY A 194 -9.90 -11.74 37.56
C GLY A 194 -9.42 -10.50 38.31
N ILE A 195 -8.66 -10.64 39.41
CA ILE A 195 -8.05 -9.50 40.10
C ILE A 195 -6.95 -8.89 39.24
N SER A 196 -6.06 -9.73 38.70
CA SER A 196 -4.99 -9.31 37.77
C SER A 196 -5.55 -8.67 36.51
N GLU A 197 -6.60 -9.24 35.92
CA GLU A 197 -7.29 -8.69 34.73
C GLU A 197 -7.90 -7.32 35.04
N TYR A 198 -8.63 -7.19 36.15
CA TYR A 198 -9.20 -5.93 36.62
C TYR A 198 -8.12 -4.86 36.84
N GLU A 199 -7.08 -5.16 37.63
CA GLU A 199 -6.02 -4.20 37.96
C GLU A 199 -5.26 -3.75 36.70
N LEU A 200 -5.04 -4.66 35.74
CA LEU A 200 -4.46 -4.33 34.46
C LEU A 200 -5.35 -3.35 33.69
N MET A 201 -6.63 -3.68 33.51
CA MET A 201 -7.58 -2.84 32.76
C MET A 201 -7.79 -1.48 33.42
N ASP A 202 -7.94 -1.41 34.74
CA ASP A 202 -8.06 -0.16 35.51
C ASP A 202 -6.82 0.73 35.32
N ARG A 203 -5.62 0.14 35.42
CA ARG A 203 -4.36 0.85 35.22
C ARG A 203 -4.22 1.37 33.78
N VAL A 204 -4.62 0.59 32.79
CA VAL A 204 -4.59 1.02 31.37
C VAL A 204 -5.61 2.15 31.16
N ASN A 205 -6.84 1.98 31.64
CA ASN A 205 -7.90 2.98 31.56
C ASN A 205 -7.48 4.33 32.17
N LYS A 206 -6.83 4.31 33.35
CA LYS A 206 -6.34 5.52 34.04
C LYS A 206 -5.13 6.21 33.39
N LYS A 207 -4.39 5.53 32.51
CA LYS A 207 -3.18 6.08 31.85
C LYS A 207 -3.47 6.89 30.59
N ARG A 208 -4.74 6.97 30.16
CA ARG A 208 -5.15 7.63 28.92
C ARG A 208 -5.07 9.15 29.04
N VAL A 209 -4.79 9.81 27.92
CA VAL A 209 -4.76 11.28 27.85
C VAL A 209 -6.18 11.85 27.78
N ASN A 210 -7.08 11.19 27.05
CA ASN A 210 -8.50 11.52 27.05
C ASN A 210 -9.23 10.70 28.10
N THR A 211 -10.20 11.34 28.75
CA THR A 211 -11.08 10.73 29.75
C THR A 211 -12.45 10.39 29.19
N SER A 212 -12.63 10.41 27.87
CA SER A 212 -13.81 9.83 27.22
C SER A 212 -14.02 8.38 27.69
N MET A 213 -15.28 7.97 27.74
CA MET A 213 -15.64 6.64 28.19
C MET A 213 -15.26 5.61 27.14
N ILE A 214 -14.72 4.47 27.59
CA ILE A 214 -14.55 3.29 26.74
C ILE A 214 -15.94 2.70 26.53
N SER A 215 -16.46 2.77 25.31
CA SER A 215 -17.81 2.32 24.95
C SER A 215 -17.83 0.92 24.33
N TRP A 216 -16.64 0.35 24.10
CA TRP A 216 -16.47 -0.94 23.45
C TRP A 216 -15.28 -1.70 24.05
N VAL A 217 -15.50 -2.96 24.42
CA VAL A 217 -14.44 -3.90 24.80
C VAL A 217 -14.46 -5.09 23.84
N GLU A 218 -13.35 -5.30 23.16
CA GLU A 218 -13.06 -6.54 22.45
C GLU A 218 -12.30 -7.46 23.41
N ALA A 219 -13.04 -8.41 23.97
CA ALA A 219 -12.61 -9.28 25.05
C ALA A 219 -11.64 -10.38 24.59
N HIS A 220 -10.86 -10.91 25.53
CA HIS A 220 -10.13 -12.15 25.29
C HIS A 220 -11.06 -13.35 25.18
N ALA A 221 -12.19 -13.32 25.88
CA ALA A 221 -13.19 -14.38 26.04
C ALA A 221 -13.30 -15.31 24.84
N ALA A 222 -13.19 -16.60 25.12
CA ALA A 222 -13.03 -17.64 24.10
C ALA A 222 -14.19 -18.65 24.12
N GLY A 223 -15.24 -18.40 24.91
CA GLY A 223 -16.34 -19.35 25.09
C GLY A 223 -16.05 -20.38 26.18
N THR A 224 -15.24 -20.02 27.18
CA THR A 224 -14.90 -20.94 28.27
C THR A 224 -15.85 -20.77 29.46
N PRO A 225 -16.32 -21.85 30.10
CA PRO A 225 -17.31 -21.75 31.17
C PRO A 225 -16.78 -21.00 32.41
N LEU A 226 -15.47 -21.03 32.64
CA LEU A 226 -14.81 -20.37 33.77
C LEU A 226 -14.26 -18.98 33.41
N GLY A 227 -13.59 -18.85 32.26
CA GLY A 227 -12.89 -17.62 31.88
C GLY A 227 -13.86 -16.50 31.51
N ASP A 228 -14.92 -16.79 30.76
CA ASP A 228 -15.86 -15.78 30.29
C ASP A 228 -16.53 -15.02 31.46
N PRO A 229 -17.02 -15.70 32.52
CA PRO A 229 -17.51 -14.99 33.71
C PRO A 229 -16.45 -14.20 34.49
N ILE A 230 -15.21 -14.65 34.49
CA ILE A 230 -14.11 -13.97 35.19
C ILE A 230 -13.80 -12.65 34.48
N GLU A 231 -13.63 -12.69 33.16
CA GLU A 231 -13.31 -11.50 32.37
C GLU A 231 -14.46 -10.50 32.37
N ALA A 232 -15.72 -10.95 32.21
CA ALA A 232 -16.88 -10.06 32.23
C ALA A 232 -16.99 -9.28 33.56
N ARG A 233 -16.75 -9.95 34.70
CA ARG A 233 -16.72 -9.28 36.01
C ARG A 233 -15.56 -8.29 36.13
N ALA A 234 -14.39 -8.64 35.59
CA ALA A 234 -13.24 -7.76 35.60
C ALA A 234 -13.47 -6.50 34.74
N ILE A 235 -14.12 -6.65 33.57
CA ILE A 235 -14.51 -5.53 32.69
C ILE A 235 -15.47 -4.59 33.40
N ILE A 236 -16.57 -5.12 33.96
CA ILE A 236 -17.56 -4.32 34.71
C ILE A 236 -16.84 -3.55 35.82
N ARG A 237 -15.99 -4.23 36.62
CA ARG A 237 -15.29 -3.58 37.72
C ARG A 237 -14.30 -2.50 37.27
N ALA A 238 -13.67 -2.66 36.11
CA ALA A 238 -12.67 -1.72 35.60
C ALA A 238 -13.28 -0.49 34.91
N LEU A 239 -14.47 -0.63 34.32
CA LEU A 239 -15.07 0.40 33.45
C LEU A 239 -16.38 0.98 33.97
N SER A 240 -17.13 0.28 34.82
CA SER A 240 -18.34 0.82 35.45
C SER A 240 -17.95 1.83 36.52
N ASP A 241 -18.27 3.10 36.28
CA ASP A 241 -18.10 4.17 37.24
C ASP A 241 -19.31 4.23 38.17
N SER A 242 -19.08 4.18 39.48
CA SER A 242 -20.13 4.20 40.52
C SER A 242 -21.09 5.41 40.46
N SER A 243 -20.78 6.42 39.65
CA SER A 243 -21.58 7.63 39.47
C SER A 243 -22.50 7.63 38.24
N ASN A 244 -22.43 6.64 37.34
CA ASN A 244 -23.11 6.71 36.02
C ASN A 244 -23.53 5.35 35.44
N ASP A 245 -24.29 4.57 36.21
CA ASP A 245 -24.75 3.18 35.95
C ASP A 245 -25.59 2.92 34.68
N ASN A 246 -25.79 3.92 33.80
CA ASN A 246 -26.73 3.85 32.67
C ASN A 246 -26.08 3.98 31.28
N ARG A 247 -24.75 3.88 31.15
CA ARG A 247 -24.08 4.04 29.84
C ARG A 247 -23.64 2.69 29.26
N PRO A 248 -23.99 2.38 28.00
CA PRO A 248 -23.72 1.08 27.41
C PRO A 248 -22.22 0.88 27.10
N ILE A 249 -21.71 -0.28 27.48
CA ILE A 249 -20.41 -0.84 27.14
C ILE A 249 -20.68 -2.09 26.30
N HIS A 250 -20.35 -2.01 25.02
CA HIS A 250 -20.48 -3.15 24.13
C HIS A 250 -19.32 -4.11 24.38
N ILE A 251 -19.61 -5.40 24.52
CA ILE A 251 -18.61 -6.45 24.65
C ILE A 251 -18.68 -7.40 23.46
N THR A 252 -17.56 -7.57 22.78
CA THR A 252 -17.41 -8.47 21.62
C THR A 252 -16.23 -9.42 21.81
N SER A 253 -16.18 -10.46 21.00
CA SER A 253 -14.97 -11.27 20.79
C SER A 253 -15.00 -11.84 19.39
N VAL A 254 -14.02 -11.49 18.57
CA VAL A 254 -13.87 -12.00 17.20
C VAL A 254 -13.77 -13.53 17.16
N LYS A 255 -13.43 -14.18 18.29
CA LYS A 255 -13.28 -15.63 18.39
C LYS A 255 -14.60 -16.37 18.17
N SER A 256 -15.75 -15.72 18.40
CA SER A 256 -17.04 -16.30 18.04
C SER A 256 -17.15 -16.56 16.54
N SER A 257 -16.48 -15.76 15.70
CA SER A 257 -16.58 -15.83 14.24
C SER A 257 -15.41 -16.59 13.61
N LEU A 258 -14.19 -16.37 14.09
CA LEU A 258 -12.97 -16.91 13.46
C LEU A 258 -12.35 -18.07 14.23
N GLY A 259 -12.88 -18.43 15.40
CA GLY A 259 -12.17 -19.28 16.36
C GLY A 259 -11.01 -18.53 17.03
N HIS A 260 -10.26 -19.23 17.87
CA HIS A 260 -9.11 -18.68 18.59
C HIS A 260 -7.83 -18.86 17.78
N CYS A 261 -7.34 -17.79 17.14
CA CYS A 261 -6.09 -17.78 16.36
C CYS A 261 -4.80 -17.77 17.21
N GLU A 262 -4.85 -18.27 18.45
CA GLU A 262 -3.73 -18.36 19.42
C GLU A 262 -2.85 -17.10 19.45
N ALA A 263 -1.57 -17.17 19.05
CA ALA A 263 -0.65 -16.01 19.02
C ALA A 263 -1.17 -14.81 18.21
N VAL A 264 -2.05 -15.04 17.24
CA VAL A 264 -2.64 -14.04 16.33
C VAL A 264 -3.95 -13.48 16.87
N ALA A 265 -4.49 -14.02 17.97
CA ALA A 265 -5.82 -13.66 18.46
C ALA A 265 -5.98 -12.14 18.70
N GLY A 266 -4.99 -11.48 19.29
CA GLY A 266 -5.03 -10.03 19.47
C GLY A 266 -4.97 -9.23 18.16
N ALA A 267 -4.34 -9.79 17.12
CA ALA A 267 -4.33 -9.16 15.79
C ALA A 267 -5.68 -9.28 15.10
N ALA A 268 -6.35 -10.43 15.24
CA ALA A 268 -7.71 -10.62 14.73
C ALA A 268 -8.68 -9.62 15.38
N SER A 269 -8.58 -9.41 16.70
CA SER A 269 -9.34 -8.41 17.43
C SER A 269 -9.08 -6.98 16.93
N LEU A 270 -7.82 -6.62 16.66
CA LEU A 270 -7.45 -5.32 16.08
C LEU A 270 -7.95 -5.15 14.63
N ILE A 271 -7.91 -6.20 13.81
CA ILE A 271 -8.39 -6.15 12.43
C ILE A 271 -9.91 -6.01 12.43
N MET A 272 -10.62 -6.78 13.25
CA MET A 272 -12.07 -6.63 13.41
C MET A 272 -12.42 -5.20 13.85
N ALA A 273 -11.65 -4.61 14.77
CA ALA A 273 -11.78 -3.21 15.14
C ALA A 273 -11.66 -2.25 13.95
N LEU A 274 -10.66 -2.48 13.10
CA LEU A 274 -10.40 -1.64 11.91
C LEU A 274 -11.53 -1.78 10.89
N GLU A 275 -12.01 -2.99 10.64
CA GLU A 275 -13.11 -3.25 9.72
C GLU A 275 -14.44 -2.69 10.26
N ALA A 276 -14.71 -2.83 11.55
CA ALA A 276 -15.88 -2.25 12.19
C ALA A 276 -15.87 -0.72 12.08
N TYR A 277 -14.71 -0.10 12.34
CA TYR A 277 -14.51 1.34 12.11
C TYR A 277 -14.71 1.72 10.64
N HIS A 278 -14.15 0.94 9.71
CA HIS A 278 -14.25 1.20 8.28
C HIS A 278 -15.71 1.20 7.79
N HIS A 279 -16.50 0.24 8.27
CA HIS A 279 -17.90 0.08 7.94
C HIS A 279 -18.85 0.88 8.84
N CYS A 280 -18.33 1.60 9.84
CA CYS A 280 -19.12 2.29 10.87
C CYS A 280 -20.15 1.36 11.53
N TYR A 281 -19.78 0.09 11.72
CA TYR A 281 -20.70 -0.98 12.13
C TYR A 281 -20.00 -1.96 13.07
N LEU A 282 -20.59 -2.16 14.26
CA LEU A 282 -20.18 -3.18 15.22
C LEU A 282 -20.90 -4.50 14.90
N PRO A 283 -20.20 -5.56 14.49
CA PRO A 283 -20.85 -6.82 14.13
C PRO A 283 -21.47 -7.54 15.35
N PRO A 284 -22.52 -8.35 15.14
CA PRO A 284 -23.13 -9.14 16.21
C PRO A 284 -22.20 -10.26 16.69
N MET A 285 -22.32 -10.61 17.98
CA MET A 285 -21.67 -11.77 18.58
C MET A 285 -22.25 -13.06 17.99
N GLN A 286 -21.41 -13.87 17.36
CA GLN A 286 -21.87 -15.14 16.79
C GLN A 286 -22.10 -16.19 17.87
N HIS A 287 -23.04 -17.11 17.63
CA HIS A 287 -23.39 -18.22 18.51
C HIS A 287 -23.87 -17.85 19.92
N PHE A 288 -24.16 -16.57 20.16
CA PHE A 288 -24.75 -16.09 21.40
C PHE A 288 -26.27 -16.21 21.35
N LYS A 289 -26.85 -16.94 22.31
CA LYS A 289 -28.30 -17.12 22.47
C LYS A 289 -28.78 -16.54 23.80
N LEU A 290 -28.10 -16.87 24.89
CA LEU A 290 -28.47 -16.45 26.23
C LEU A 290 -27.22 -16.23 27.07
N LEU A 291 -27.18 -15.11 27.80
CA LEU A 291 -26.07 -14.78 28.68
C LEU A 291 -25.86 -15.88 29.74
N ASN A 292 -24.60 -16.26 29.95
CA ASN A 292 -24.21 -17.20 30.98
C ASN A 292 -24.65 -16.73 32.37
N THR A 293 -25.32 -17.60 33.13
CA THR A 293 -25.89 -17.29 34.45
C THR A 293 -24.83 -16.96 35.52
N ASN A 294 -23.57 -17.29 35.27
CA ASN A 294 -22.44 -16.92 36.13
C ASN A 294 -21.90 -15.49 35.86
N ILE A 295 -22.39 -14.83 34.81
CA ILE A 295 -22.10 -13.42 34.52
C ILE A 295 -23.16 -12.58 35.23
N ILE A 296 -22.73 -11.61 36.03
CA ILE A 296 -23.64 -10.69 36.72
C ILE A 296 -24.36 -9.85 35.67
N THR A 297 -25.69 -9.91 35.65
CA THR A 297 -26.51 -9.03 34.81
C THR A 297 -26.27 -7.58 35.22
N ASN A 298 -25.66 -6.81 34.33
CA ASN A 298 -25.42 -5.39 34.51
C ASN A 298 -26.06 -4.64 33.33
N PRO A 299 -26.95 -3.65 33.55
CA PRO A 299 -27.64 -2.95 32.47
C PRO A 299 -26.69 -2.16 31.55
N SER A 300 -25.49 -1.84 32.01
CA SER A 300 -24.46 -1.18 31.20
C SER A 300 -23.72 -2.16 30.29
N LEU A 301 -23.79 -3.48 30.49
CA LEU A 301 -23.06 -4.46 29.67
C LEU A 301 -23.95 -4.95 28.52
N ILE A 302 -23.58 -4.61 27.28
CA ILE A 302 -24.33 -5.00 26.08
C ILE A 302 -23.54 -6.00 25.25
N VAL A 303 -24.12 -7.18 25.01
CA VAL A 303 -23.65 -8.11 23.99
C VAL A 303 -24.45 -7.82 22.71
N PRO A 304 -23.83 -7.39 21.60
CA PRO A 304 -24.57 -7.06 20.39
C PRO A 304 -25.15 -8.35 19.78
N VAL A 305 -26.47 -8.53 19.89
CA VAL A 305 -27.20 -9.68 19.31
C VAL A 305 -27.58 -9.40 17.85
N ILE A 306 -27.94 -8.15 17.58
CA ILE A 306 -27.95 -7.55 16.25
C ILE A 306 -26.76 -6.61 16.19
N GLY A 307 -26.07 -6.53 15.06
CA GLY A 307 -24.98 -5.56 14.96
C GLY A 307 -25.51 -4.13 14.99
N GLU A 308 -24.64 -3.21 15.38
CA GLU A 308 -25.02 -1.85 15.77
C GLU A 308 -24.21 -0.81 15.00
N GLU A 309 -24.75 0.40 14.84
CA GLU A 309 -23.99 1.50 14.25
C GLU A 309 -22.92 1.99 15.23
N LEU A 310 -21.68 2.12 14.75
CA LEU A 310 -20.60 2.69 15.56
C LEU A 310 -20.68 4.22 15.55
N PRO A 311 -20.50 4.89 16.70
CA PRO A 311 -20.49 6.34 16.75
C PRO A 311 -19.25 6.92 16.05
N ASP A 312 -19.35 8.17 15.59
CA ASP A 312 -18.28 8.89 14.85
C ASP A 312 -16.94 8.91 15.61
N THR A 313 -16.97 8.88 16.93
CA THR A 313 -15.78 8.73 17.78
C THR A 313 -16.04 7.69 18.84
N PHE A 314 -15.10 6.77 19.03
CA PHE A 314 -15.15 5.80 20.11
C PHE A 314 -13.76 5.50 20.64
N GLU A 315 -13.74 5.04 21.88
CA GLU A 315 -12.58 4.41 22.48
C GLU A 315 -12.91 2.97 22.80
N MET A 316 -11.97 2.10 22.47
CA MET A 316 -12.12 0.68 22.67
C MET A 316 -10.96 0.09 23.44
N LEU A 317 -11.27 -0.90 24.27
CA LEU A 317 -10.30 -1.71 24.99
C LEU A 317 -10.18 -3.06 24.28
N ILE A 318 -8.96 -3.50 23.98
CA ILE A 318 -8.70 -4.85 23.48
C ILE A 318 -7.95 -5.62 24.55
N ASN A 319 -8.51 -6.75 24.98
CA ASN A 319 -7.89 -7.67 25.93
C ASN A 319 -7.31 -8.88 25.22
N SER A 320 -6.14 -9.32 25.68
CA SER A 320 -5.52 -10.56 25.21
C SER A 320 -4.73 -11.22 26.32
N PHE A 321 -5.19 -12.40 26.77
CA PHE A 321 -4.66 -13.10 27.94
C PHE A 321 -4.03 -14.42 27.52
N GLY A 322 -2.77 -14.63 27.88
CA GLY A 322 -2.04 -15.86 27.60
C GLY A 322 -2.36 -16.94 28.62
N PHE A 323 -2.53 -18.18 28.19
CA PHE A 323 -2.81 -19.29 29.11
C PHE A 323 -1.67 -19.55 30.11
N SER A 324 -0.45 -19.05 29.84
CA SER A 324 0.67 -19.08 30.78
C SER A 324 0.56 -18.04 31.91
N GLY A 325 -0.42 -17.14 31.84
CA GLY A 325 -0.71 -16.12 32.84
C GLY A 325 -0.34 -14.70 32.45
N THR A 326 0.25 -14.47 31.27
CA THR A 326 0.61 -13.12 30.80
C THR A 326 -0.59 -12.41 30.17
N ASN A 327 -1.07 -11.37 30.84
CA ASN A 327 -2.21 -10.57 30.43
C ASN A 327 -1.75 -9.29 29.75
N THR A 328 -2.42 -8.92 28.65
CA THR A 328 -2.19 -7.66 27.95
C THR A 328 -3.51 -6.95 27.69
N SER A 329 -3.48 -5.62 27.73
CA SER A 329 -4.63 -4.78 27.44
C SER A 329 -4.18 -3.48 26.79
N ILE A 330 -4.88 -3.06 25.74
CA ILE A 330 -4.59 -1.84 24.98
C ILE A 330 -5.86 -1.03 24.76
N VAL A 331 -5.74 0.30 24.79
CA VAL A 331 -6.84 1.21 24.44
C VAL A 331 -6.53 1.92 23.14
N LEU A 332 -7.47 1.82 22.22
CA LEU A 332 -7.43 2.46 20.91
C LEU A 332 -8.48 3.57 20.86
N ARG A 333 -8.15 4.67 20.18
CA ARG A 333 -9.12 5.70 19.77
C ARG A 333 -9.28 5.70 18.26
N GLY A 334 -10.51 5.56 17.80
CA GLY A 334 -10.94 5.83 16.43
C GLY A 334 -11.54 7.23 16.30
N CYS A 335 -11.28 7.91 15.19
CA CYS A 335 -11.93 9.18 14.87
C CYS A 335 -12.39 9.17 13.40
N ILE A 336 -13.69 8.93 13.18
CA ILE A 336 -14.30 8.94 11.86
C ILE A 336 -14.27 10.38 11.37
N ARG A 337 -13.23 10.70 10.60
CA ARG A 337 -13.19 11.96 9.87
C ARG A 337 -14.12 11.79 8.67
N ARG A 338 -15.41 12.10 8.84
CA ARG A 338 -16.29 12.33 7.68
C ARG A 338 -15.56 13.34 6.81
N GLN A 339 -15.10 12.90 5.64
CA GLN A 339 -14.69 13.83 4.61
C GLN A 339 -15.87 14.78 4.47
N GLU A 340 -15.66 16.08 4.67
CA GLU A 340 -16.64 17.09 4.27
C GLU A 340 -17.01 16.70 2.84
N GLN A 341 -18.21 16.15 2.65
CA GLN A 341 -18.84 16.17 1.36
C GLN A 341 -18.91 17.66 1.05
N GLU A 342 -18.06 18.12 0.14
CA GLU A 342 -18.27 19.40 -0.50
C GLU A 342 -19.75 19.41 -0.88
N ASN A 343 -20.49 20.38 -0.34
CA ASN A 343 -21.92 20.62 -0.56
C ASN A 343 -22.18 20.91 -2.05
N GLY A 344 -21.98 19.91 -2.90
CA GLY A 344 -22.40 19.84 -4.28
C GLY A 344 -23.35 18.65 -4.36
N LYS A 345 -24.65 18.94 -4.52
CA LYS A 345 -25.67 17.96 -4.87
C LYS A 345 -25.07 16.90 -5.80
N VAL A 346 -24.91 15.66 -5.32
CA VAL A 346 -24.57 14.54 -6.20
C VAL A 346 -25.76 14.38 -7.14
N PRO A 347 -25.65 14.72 -8.43
CA PRO A 347 -26.73 14.43 -9.33
C PRO A 347 -26.74 12.93 -9.55
N ASN A 348 -27.90 12.31 -9.35
CA ASN A 348 -28.18 10.92 -9.71
C ASN A 348 -27.94 10.75 -11.21
N TYR A 349 -26.73 10.37 -11.60
CA TYR A 349 -26.40 9.91 -12.93
C TYR A 349 -25.94 8.44 -12.84
N PRO A 350 -26.34 7.60 -13.82
CA PRO A 350 -25.93 6.20 -13.84
C PRO A 350 -24.39 6.10 -13.82
N VAL A 351 -23.91 5.12 -13.06
CA VAL A 351 -22.53 4.84 -12.57
C VAL A 351 -21.42 4.81 -13.64
N MET A 352 -21.72 5.01 -14.93
CA MET A 352 -20.74 4.92 -16.02
C MET A 352 -20.09 6.24 -16.47
N LYS A 353 -20.57 7.44 -16.07
CA LYS A 353 -20.21 8.69 -16.78
C LYS A 353 -19.25 9.67 -16.10
N GLN A 354 -18.73 9.42 -14.90
CA GLN A 354 -17.70 10.26 -14.29
C GLN A 354 -16.35 9.55 -14.17
N ARG A 355 -15.72 9.21 -15.30
CA ARG A 355 -14.40 8.54 -15.29
C ARG A 355 -13.18 9.45 -15.52
N LEU A 356 -13.38 10.75 -15.73
CA LEU A 356 -12.28 11.72 -15.87
C LEU A 356 -12.67 13.04 -15.20
N SER A 357 -11.77 13.60 -14.39
CA SER A 357 -11.93 14.96 -13.89
C SER A 357 -12.05 15.96 -15.05
N PHE A 358 -12.79 17.06 -14.82
CA PHE A 358 -12.85 18.19 -15.76
C PHE A 358 -11.45 18.76 -16.08
N ASP A 359 -10.48 18.61 -15.17
CA ASP A 359 -9.07 18.88 -15.43
C ASP A 359 -8.43 17.76 -16.25
N HIS A 360 -8.13 18.06 -17.51
CA HIS A 360 -7.55 17.20 -18.55
C HIS A 360 -6.06 16.90 -18.29
N SER A 361 -5.73 16.43 -17.10
CA SER A 361 -4.37 16.04 -16.75
C SER A 361 -4.07 14.61 -17.23
N PRO A 362 -3.10 14.40 -18.13
CA PRO A 362 -2.71 13.05 -18.57
C PRO A 362 -2.27 12.21 -17.36
N CYS A 363 -2.65 10.93 -17.35
CA CYS A 363 -2.34 9.96 -16.29
C CYS A 363 -1.90 8.63 -16.91
N ILE A 364 -0.97 7.94 -16.25
CA ILE A 364 -0.45 6.63 -16.66
C ILE A 364 -0.89 5.59 -15.64
N PHE A 365 -1.61 4.59 -16.08
CA PHE A 365 -1.90 3.41 -15.28
C PHE A 365 -0.68 2.48 -15.27
N LEU A 366 -0.29 1.97 -14.11
CA LEU A 366 0.82 1.03 -13.98
C LEU A 366 0.33 -0.29 -13.39
N CYS A 367 0.84 -1.39 -13.93
CA CYS A 367 0.82 -2.68 -13.27
C CYS A 367 2.22 -3.30 -13.38
N SER A 368 2.70 -3.92 -12.31
CA SER A 368 3.95 -4.67 -12.35
C SER A 368 4.02 -5.75 -11.29
N ALA A 369 4.75 -6.83 -11.57
CA ALA A 369 5.09 -7.89 -10.63
C ALA A 369 6.46 -8.52 -10.95
N ASP A 370 7.02 -9.32 -10.04
CA ASP A 370 8.34 -9.93 -10.22
C ASP A 370 8.35 -11.21 -11.07
N ASP A 371 7.19 -11.86 -11.20
CA ASP A 371 6.96 -13.05 -12.02
C ASP A 371 5.65 -12.95 -12.81
N SER A 372 5.53 -13.78 -13.85
CA SER A 372 4.40 -13.74 -14.79
C SER A 372 3.06 -14.10 -14.14
N GLU A 373 3.04 -15.08 -13.23
CA GLU A 373 1.80 -15.52 -12.57
C GLU A 373 1.27 -14.43 -11.65
N SER A 374 2.14 -13.84 -10.82
CA SER A 374 1.79 -12.68 -9.98
C SER A 374 1.33 -11.48 -10.82
N PHE A 375 1.93 -11.25 -12.00
CA PHE A 375 1.53 -10.17 -12.90
C PHE A 375 0.12 -10.37 -13.45
N GLU A 376 -0.22 -11.59 -13.87
CA GLU A 376 -1.55 -11.93 -14.37
C GLU A 376 -2.61 -11.80 -13.27
N LEU A 377 -2.34 -12.33 -12.07
CA LEU A 377 -3.23 -12.22 -10.92
C LEU A 377 -3.48 -10.76 -10.54
N MET A 378 -2.41 -9.96 -10.42
CA MET A 378 -2.50 -8.54 -10.07
C MET A 378 -3.24 -7.74 -11.15
N SER A 379 -3.01 -8.05 -12.42
CA SER A 379 -3.67 -7.39 -13.54
C SER A 379 -5.18 -7.62 -13.51
N LYS A 380 -5.60 -8.86 -13.25
CA LYS A 380 -7.02 -9.22 -13.12
C LYS A 380 -7.67 -8.55 -11.90
N GLU A 381 -6.99 -8.56 -10.75
CA GLU A 381 -7.49 -7.93 -9.53
C GLU A 381 -7.67 -6.41 -9.71
N LEU A 382 -6.73 -5.76 -10.39
CA LEU A 382 -6.83 -4.34 -10.72
C LEU A 382 -7.97 -4.06 -11.71
N GLU A 383 -8.20 -4.93 -12.68
CA GLU A 383 -9.33 -4.83 -13.62
C GLU A 383 -10.67 -4.91 -12.87
N ASP A 384 -10.86 -5.94 -12.04
CA ASP A 384 -12.06 -6.11 -11.20
C ASP A 384 -12.27 -4.91 -10.25
N TYR A 385 -11.18 -4.37 -9.68
CA TYR A 385 -11.24 -3.19 -8.83
C TYR A 385 -11.67 -1.94 -9.58
N LEU A 386 -11.13 -1.71 -10.79
CA LEU A 386 -11.48 -0.55 -11.61
C LEU A 386 -12.95 -0.57 -12.07
N GLU A 387 -13.55 -1.76 -12.20
CA GLU A 387 -14.98 -1.90 -12.51
C GLU A 387 -15.89 -1.54 -11.34
N LYS A 388 -15.47 -1.83 -10.10
CA LYS A 388 -16.29 -1.69 -8.89
C LYS A 388 -16.04 -0.38 -8.13
N THR A 389 -14.88 0.25 -8.32
CA THR A 389 -14.46 1.41 -7.51
C THR A 389 -15.15 2.71 -7.92
N ASN A 390 -15.52 3.52 -6.92
CA ASN A 390 -15.99 4.90 -7.11
C ASN A 390 -14.84 5.93 -7.01
N GLN A 391 -13.60 5.47 -6.86
CA GLN A 391 -12.43 6.32 -6.69
C GLN A 391 -12.05 7.03 -8.01
N ASN A 392 -11.51 8.24 -7.89
CA ASN A 392 -11.04 8.99 -9.04
C ASN A 392 -9.83 8.29 -9.69
N LEU A 393 -9.90 8.05 -10.99
CA LEU A 393 -8.87 7.33 -11.74
C LEU A 393 -7.48 7.98 -11.70
N ALA A 394 -7.39 9.31 -11.69
CA ALA A 394 -6.10 9.99 -11.54
C ALA A 394 -5.50 9.76 -10.14
N THR A 395 -6.34 9.55 -9.12
CA THR A 395 -5.91 9.17 -7.77
C THR A 395 -5.39 7.74 -7.75
N ILE A 396 -6.09 6.81 -8.43
CA ILE A 396 -5.65 5.42 -8.57
C ILE A 396 -4.29 5.35 -9.28
N CYS A 397 -4.14 6.03 -10.42
CA CYS A 397 -2.86 6.10 -11.14
C CYS A 397 -1.72 6.65 -10.28
N ALA A 398 -1.96 7.75 -9.56
CA ALA A 398 -0.96 8.32 -8.67
C ALA A 398 -0.56 7.32 -7.56
N CYS A 399 -1.53 6.60 -6.99
CA CYS A 399 -1.26 5.57 -6.00
C CYS A 399 -0.41 4.42 -6.58
N LEU A 400 -0.74 3.94 -7.78
CA LEU A 400 0.05 2.89 -8.44
C LEU A 400 1.47 3.35 -8.77
N GLN A 401 1.65 4.61 -9.17
CA GLN A 401 2.94 5.19 -9.52
C GLN A 401 3.85 5.41 -8.30
N ASP A 402 3.30 5.95 -7.22
CA ASP A 402 4.11 6.39 -6.07
C ASP A 402 4.22 5.33 -4.97
N LEU A 403 3.28 4.38 -4.87
CA LEU A 403 3.14 3.47 -3.72
C LEU A 403 3.51 2.02 -4.02
N ARG A 404 3.57 1.61 -5.29
CA ARG A 404 3.93 0.23 -5.66
C ARG A 404 5.43 0.07 -5.85
N SER A 405 5.94 -1.11 -5.48
CA SER A 405 7.25 -1.56 -5.95
C SER A 405 7.21 -1.84 -7.44
N THR A 406 8.32 -1.57 -8.13
CA THR A 406 8.46 -1.77 -9.57
C THR A 406 9.04 -3.16 -9.85
N GLY A 407 8.19 -4.08 -10.33
CA GLY A 407 8.55 -5.47 -10.62
C GLY A 407 9.33 -5.65 -11.93
N ARG A 408 9.54 -6.90 -12.35
CA ARG A 408 10.16 -7.25 -13.64
C ARG A 408 9.18 -7.21 -14.80
N TYR A 409 7.99 -7.76 -14.63
CA TYR A 409 6.90 -7.66 -15.59
C TYR A 409 6.23 -6.31 -15.37
N ARG A 410 6.22 -5.45 -16.38
CA ARG A 410 5.77 -4.06 -16.29
C ARG A 410 4.87 -3.74 -17.47
N ILE A 411 3.75 -3.08 -17.20
CA ILE A 411 2.92 -2.45 -18.22
C ILE A 411 2.59 -1.03 -17.78
N ALA A 412 2.57 -0.11 -18.74
CA ALA A 412 2.20 1.27 -18.54
C ALA A 412 1.17 1.70 -19.59
N VAL A 413 -0.06 1.98 -19.17
CA VAL A 413 -1.14 2.34 -20.08
C VAL A 413 -1.49 3.82 -19.94
N PRO A 414 -1.34 4.64 -20.99
CA PRO A 414 -1.76 6.03 -20.95
C PRO A 414 -3.29 6.10 -20.99
N ILE A 415 -3.88 6.76 -19.98
CA ILE A 415 -5.32 6.91 -19.88
C ILE A 415 -5.77 8.07 -20.78
N LYS A 416 -6.55 7.75 -21.81
CA LYS A 416 -7.06 8.71 -22.80
C LYS A 416 -8.57 8.89 -22.63
N ARG A 417 -9.11 10.01 -23.13
CA ARG A 417 -10.52 10.41 -22.97
C ARG A 417 -11.55 9.38 -23.47
N HIS A 418 -11.12 8.44 -24.31
CA HIS A 418 -11.97 7.49 -25.05
C HIS A 418 -11.57 6.03 -24.87
N THR A 419 -10.54 5.71 -24.07
CA THR A 419 -10.11 4.32 -23.87
C THR A 419 -11.09 3.62 -22.92
N GLN A 420 -12.04 2.86 -23.50
CA GLN A 420 -12.97 1.99 -22.76
C GLN A 420 -12.33 0.67 -22.32
N LYS A 421 -11.21 0.25 -22.94
CA LYS A 421 -10.42 -0.93 -22.54
C LYS A 421 -9.16 -0.50 -21.80
N TRP A 422 -9.02 -0.99 -20.58
CA TRP A 422 -8.00 -0.54 -19.60
C TRP A 422 -6.73 -1.37 -19.65
N LEU A 423 -6.86 -2.66 -19.94
CA LEU A 423 -5.75 -3.56 -20.25
C LEU A 423 -5.97 -4.21 -21.61
N PRO A 424 -4.94 -4.33 -22.46
CA PRO A 424 -4.99 -5.25 -23.58
C PRO A 424 -4.95 -6.67 -23.02
N SER A 425 -6.03 -7.44 -23.19
CA SER A 425 -6.09 -8.84 -22.81
C SER A 425 -5.03 -9.64 -23.58
N GLY A 426 -4.16 -10.36 -22.87
CA GLY A 426 -3.24 -11.34 -23.47
C GLY A 426 -1.87 -10.83 -23.93
N ILE A 427 -1.32 -9.77 -23.33
CA ILE A 427 0.09 -9.40 -23.61
C ILE A 427 1.02 -10.33 -22.81
N SER A 428 1.60 -11.31 -23.50
CA SER A 428 2.83 -11.95 -23.06
C SER A 428 3.97 -10.92 -23.20
N ILE A 429 4.30 -10.24 -22.11
CA ILE A 429 5.43 -9.30 -22.08
C ILE A 429 6.65 -10.11 -21.67
N GLU A 430 7.49 -10.49 -22.63
CA GLU A 430 8.86 -10.88 -22.28
C GLU A 430 9.61 -9.64 -21.77
N PRO A 431 10.15 -9.68 -20.54
CA PRO A 431 10.84 -8.53 -19.98
C PRO A 431 12.12 -8.22 -20.77
N GLN A 432 12.11 -7.15 -21.56
CA GLN A 432 13.29 -6.65 -22.27
C GLN A 432 13.85 -5.41 -21.57
N LYS A 433 15.03 -5.56 -20.96
CA LYS A 433 15.71 -4.46 -20.27
C LYS A 433 16.56 -3.63 -21.23
N TRP A 434 16.27 -2.33 -21.36
CA TRP A 434 17.18 -1.40 -22.04
C TRP A 434 18.26 -0.91 -21.08
N THR A 435 19.51 -0.97 -21.53
CA THR A 435 20.68 -0.52 -20.77
C THR A 435 21.43 0.60 -21.47
N LYS A 436 21.40 0.62 -22.80
CA LYS A 436 22.07 1.63 -23.64
C LYS A 436 21.04 2.57 -24.26
N VAL A 437 20.61 3.56 -23.47
CA VAL A 437 19.72 4.63 -23.93
C VAL A 437 20.54 5.79 -24.48
N ALA A 438 20.34 6.17 -25.74
CA ALA A 438 20.95 7.34 -26.33
C ALA A 438 19.97 8.50 -26.45
N PHE A 439 20.46 9.72 -26.30
CA PHE A 439 19.71 10.93 -26.66
C PHE A 439 20.22 11.47 -28.00
N SER A 440 19.33 11.55 -28.98
CA SER A 440 19.59 12.22 -30.25
C SER A 440 19.14 13.67 -30.15
N MET A 441 20.08 14.62 -30.31
CA MET A 441 19.78 16.04 -30.11
C MET A 441 18.90 16.63 -31.21
N GLY A 442 18.87 16.01 -32.40
CA GLY A 442 18.05 16.42 -33.53
C GLY A 442 18.21 17.90 -33.92
N THR A 443 17.21 18.41 -34.64
CA THR A 443 17.12 19.82 -35.00
C THR A 443 16.45 20.63 -33.88
N ILE A 444 15.94 21.83 -34.18
CA ILE A 444 15.32 22.71 -33.19
C ILE A 444 14.00 22.07 -32.72
N PRO A 445 13.77 21.92 -31.39
CA PRO A 445 12.52 21.37 -30.87
C PRO A 445 11.30 22.19 -31.30
N ASP A 446 10.16 21.53 -31.50
CA ASP A 446 8.92 22.21 -31.89
C ASP A 446 8.44 23.17 -30.76
N PRO A 447 8.22 24.46 -31.05
CA PRO A 447 7.66 25.40 -30.08
C PRO A 447 6.33 24.95 -29.45
N ALA A 448 5.45 24.28 -30.19
CA ALA A 448 4.18 23.77 -29.68
C ALA A 448 4.40 22.73 -28.58
N MET A 449 5.35 21.80 -28.78
CA MET A 449 5.73 20.79 -27.79
C MET A 449 6.20 21.45 -26.49
N ILE A 450 7.06 22.47 -26.60
CA ILE A 450 7.61 23.17 -25.43
C ILE A 450 6.50 23.88 -24.64
N VAL A 451 5.51 24.46 -25.32
CA VAL A 451 4.35 25.11 -24.69
C VAL A 451 3.49 24.10 -23.96
N GLU A 452 3.17 22.99 -24.62
CA GLU A 452 2.39 21.91 -24.04
C GLU A 452 3.05 21.36 -22.75
N LEU A 453 4.35 21.04 -22.79
CA LEU A 453 5.10 20.59 -21.62
C LEU A 453 5.15 21.67 -20.51
N TYR A 454 5.28 22.94 -20.90
CA TYR A 454 5.30 24.07 -19.95
C TYR A 454 3.97 24.23 -19.21
N ILE A 455 2.85 23.98 -19.87
CA ILE A 455 1.52 24.08 -19.28
C ILE A 455 1.23 22.87 -18.39
N VAL A 456 1.49 21.66 -18.89
CA VAL A 456 1.10 20.40 -18.24
C VAL A 456 2.04 20.04 -17.08
N TYR A 457 3.36 20.14 -17.27
CA TYR A 457 4.34 19.65 -16.29
C TYR A 457 5.00 20.79 -15.51
N GLN A 458 4.59 20.95 -14.25
CA GLN A 458 5.11 22.00 -13.38
C GLN A 458 6.63 21.90 -13.16
N SER A 459 7.19 20.68 -13.13
CA SER A 459 8.62 20.43 -13.05
C SER A 459 9.36 20.96 -14.28
N PHE A 460 8.89 20.64 -15.49
CA PHE A 460 9.43 21.21 -16.73
C PHE A 460 9.33 22.74 -16.74
N ARG A 461 8.18 23.30 -16.38
CA ARG A 461 7.97 24.75 -16.27
C ARG A 461 9.01 25.43 -15.38
N ARG A 462 9.27 24.88 -14.18
CA ARG A 462 10.28 25.40 -13.24
C ARG A 462 11.68 25.37 -13.86
N ILE A 463 12.04 24.28 -14.53
CA ILE A 463 13.33 24.11 -15.21
C ILE A 463 13.48 25.13 -16.35
N PHE A 464 12.46 25.27 -17.20
CA PHE A 464 12.46 26.17 -18.35
C PHE A 464 12.60 27.64 -17.93
N ILE A 465 11.84 28.09 -16.92
CA ILE A 465 11.94 29.45 -16.37
C ILE A 465 13.35 29.72 -15.80
N LYS A 466 13.94 28.74 -15.11
CA LYS A 466 15.30 28.86 -14.56
C LYS A 466 16.32 29.09 -15.66
N TYR A 467 16.23 28.36 -16.77
CA TYR A 467 17.17 28.50 -17.89
C TYR A 467 16.97 29.79 -18.68
N ILE A 468 15.73 30.26 -18.84
CA ILE A 468 15.47 31.61 -19.38
C ILE A 468 16.21 32.67 -18.55
N LYS A 469 16.05 32.65 -17.21
CA LYS A 469 16.70 33.62 -16.32
C LYS A 469 18.23 33.55 -16.42
N THR A 470 18.79 32.34 -16.42
CA THR A 470 20.23 32.10 -16.49
C THR A 470 20.80 32.61 -17.83
N TYR A 471 20.12 32.33 -18.94
CA TYR A 471 20.55 32.77 -20.27
C TYR A 471 20.56 34.30 -20.39
N LYS A 472 19.51 34.99 -19.89
CA LYS A 472 19.47 36.47 -19.88
C LYS A 472 20.66 37.08 -19.15
N CYS A 473 21.01 36.55 -17.98
CA CYS A 473 22.12 37.06 -17.18
C CYS A 473 23.47 36.84 -17.86
N ALA A 474 23.64 35.74 -18.60
CA ALA A 474 24.87 35.51 -19.35
C ALA A 474 24.96 36.39 -20.61
N ASN A 475 23.83 36.61 -21.29
CA ASN A 475 23.78 37.35 -22.54
C ASN A 475 23.79 38.88 -22.34
N SER A 476 23.44 39.39 -21.15
CA SER A 476 23.61 40.80 -20.81
C SER A 476 25.07 41.26 -20.79
N PHE A 477 26.02 40.32 -20.72
CA PHE A 477 27.46 40.59 -20.83
C PHE A 477 28.01 40.49 -22.26
N ALA A 478 27.23 40.02 -23.24
CA ALA A 478 27.65 39.84 -24.62
C ALA A 478 26.98 40.89 -25.53
N SER A 479 27.77 41.82 -26.08
CA SER A 479 27.32 43.01 -26.83
C SER A 479 26.74 42.75 -28.23
N SER A 480 26.15 41.58 -28.51
CA SER A 480 25.62 41.25 -29.84
C SER A 480 24.10 41.10 -29.86
N LYS A 481 23.44 41.70 -30.86
CA LYS A 481 22.01 41.51 -31.14
C LYS A 481 21.71 40.00 -31.24
N SER A 482 21.03 39.46 -30.23
CA SER A 482 20.81 38.02 -30.11
C SER A 482 19.90 37.48 -31.21
N ASN A 483 20.36 36.45 -31.92
CA ASN A 483 19.56 35.71 -32.87
C ASN A 483 18.52 34.87 -32.09
N GLY A 484 17.27 35.32 -32.00
CA GLY A 484 16.24 34.75 -31.10
C GLY A 484 15.98 33.25 -31.31
N LYS A 485 16.21 32.75 -32.53
CA LYS A 485 16.13 31.32 -32.87
C LYS A 485 17.19 30.48 -32.14
N LEU A 486 18.41 31.00 -32.01
CA LEU A 486 19.54 30.32 -31.37
C LEU A 486 19.38 30.29 -29.84
N ALA A 487 18.85 31.37 -29.26
CA ALA A 487 18.50 31.42 -27.85
C ALA A 487 17.39 30.42 -27.49
N PHE A 488 16.35 30.34 -28.33
CA PHE A 488 15.28 29.36 -28.16
C PHE A 488 15.79 27.93 -28.26
N GLU A 489 16.57 27.60 -29.30
CA GLU A 489 17.17 26.27 -29.47
C GLU A 489 17.97 25.87 -28.23
N TYR A 490 18.85 26.76 -27.74
CA TYR A 490 19.68 26.50 -26.58
C TYR A 490 18.86 26.24 -25.31
N ILE A 491 17.91 27.13 -24.99
CA ILE A 491 17.10 27.03 -23.77
C ILE A 491 16.19 25.79 -23.82
N SER A 492 15.56 25.52 -24.96
CA SER A 492 14.64 24.39 -25.13
C SER A 492 15.35 23.06 -24.99
N LYS A 493 16.44 22.83 -25.75
CA LYS A 493 17.23 21.59 -25.67
C LYS A 493 17.82 21.37 -24.26
N LEU A 494 18.39 22.42 -23.65
CA LEU A 494 18.93 22.34 -22.29
C LEU A 494 17.85 22.02 -21.24
N SER A 495 16.66 22.59 -21.38
CA SER A 495 15.53 22.34 -20.47
C SER A 495 14.98 20.93 -20.62
N LEU A 496 14.82 20.44 -21.86
CA LEU A 496 14.33 19.10 -22.15
C LEU A 496 15.26 18.03 -21.58
N ILE A 497 16.57 18.11 -21.82
CA ILE A 497 17.50 17.12 -21.27
C ILE A 497 17.52 17.20 -19.74
N THR A 498 17.56 18.40 -19.17
CA THR A 498 17.52 18.54 -17.70
C THR A 498 16.24 17.94 -17.12
N PHE A 499 15.11 18.08 -17.81
CA PHE A 499 13.83 17.50 -17.42
C PHE A 499 13.83 15.97 -17.51
N LEU A 500 14.24 15.39 -18.64
CA LEU A 500 14.38 13.94 -18.83
C LEU A 500 15.27 13.31 -17.75
N LEU A 501 16.41 13.94 -17.46
CA LEU A 501 17.30 13.51 -16.39
C LEU A 501 16.66 13.63 -14.99
N SER A 502 15.85 14.67 -14.76
CA SER A 502 15.17 14.88 -13.47
C SER A 502 14.05 13.87 -13.20
N ILE A 503 13.42 13.35 -14.26
CA ILE A 503 12.41 12.29 -14.17
C ILE A 503 13.03 10.88 -14.20
N GLY A 504 14.35 10.74 -14.17
CA GLY A 504 15.04 9.45 -14.03
C GLY A 504 15.57 8.84 -15.33
N ILE A 505 15.30 9.43 -16.50
CA ILE A 505 15.76 8.92 -17.80
C ILE A 505 17.23 9.31 -17.98
N ASN A 506 18.13 8.36 -17.79
CA ASN A 506 19.56 8.55 -17.86
C ASN A 506 20.12 7.97 -19.17
N PRO A 507 20.70 8.78 -20.06
CA PRO A 507 21.34 8.26 -21.25
C PRO A 507 22.71 7.66 -20.91
N SER A 508 23.08 6.60 -21.63
CA SER A 508 24.47 6.15 -21.74
C SER A 508 25.27 7.06 -22.67
N THR A 509 24.63 7.62 -23.70
CA THR A 509 25.28 8.44 -24.72
C THR A 509 24.39 9.61 -25.17
N ILE A 510 24.97 10.76 -25.47
CA ILE A 510 24.29 11.88 -26.12
C ILE A 510 24.96 12.16 -27.47
N ILE A 511 24.17 12.09 -28.55
CA ILE A 511 24.60 12.37 -29.92
C ILE A 511 24.41 13.87 -30.18
N ALA A 512 25.52 14.60 -30.26
CA ALA A 512 25.57 16.06 -30.32
C ALA A 512 26.30 16.54 -31.59
N PRO A 513 25.63 16.56 -32.76
CA PRO A 513 26.27 16.87 -34.03
C PRO A 513 26.68 18.35 -34.13
N THR A 514 25.84 19.26 -33.64
CA THR A 514 26.11 20.70 -33.79
C THR A 514 27.03 21.25 -32.69
N ARG A 515 27.59 22.43 -32.93
CA ARG A 515 28.38 23.15 -31.91
C ARG A 515 27.53 23.54 -30.70
N ILE A 516 26.26 23.89 -30.91
CA ILE A 516 25.33 24.26 -29.83
C ILE A 516 25.04 23.05 -28.94
N ASP A 517 24.78 21.90 -29.55
CA ASP A 517 24.53 20.66 -28.81
C ASP A 517 25.70 20.31 -27.89
N ARG A 518 26.94 20.41 -28.41
CA ARG A 518 28.16 20.17 -27.61
C ARG A 518 28.27 21.12 -26.41
N ILE A 519 27.93 22.40 -26.59
CA ILE A 519 27.92 23.37 -25.47
C ILE A 519 26.87 22.98 -24.43
N ILE A 520 25.65 22.63 -24.86
CA ILE A 520 24.54 22.22 -23.96
C ILE A 520 24.96 21.00 -23.14
N VAL A 521 25.50 19.99 -23.82
CA VAL A 521 25.90 18.72 -23.19
C VAL A 521 27.03 18.94 -22.18
N GLU A 522 28.02 19.79 -22.48
CA GLU A 522 29.07 20.15 -21.53
C GLU A 522 28.55 20.93 -20.31
N VAL A 523 27.55 21.80 -20.49
CA VAL A 523 26.88 22.49 -19.36
C VAL A 523 26.20 21.48 -18.43
N ILE A 524 25.51 20.49 -19.00
CA ILE A 524 24.83 19.42 -18.24
C ILE A 524 25.87 18.57 -17.50
N ARG A 525 26.94 18.17 -18.19
CA ARG A 525 28.04 17.38 -17.63
C ARG A 525 28.70 18.08 -16.44
N ARG A 526 28.99 19.38 -16.56
CA ARG A 526 29.54 20.20 -15.45
C ARG A 526 28.59 20.28 -14.27
N LYS A 527 27.29 20.51 -14.50
CA LYS A 527 26.29 20.56 -13.42
C LYS A 527 26.19 19.25 -12.65
N ARG A 528 26.24 18.11 -13.35
CA ARG A 528 26.26 16.78 -12.70
C ARG A 528 27.50 16.58 -11.84
N ARG A 529 28.69 16.94 -12.33
CA ARG A 529 29.93 16.85 -11.53
C ARG A 529 29.85 17.64 -10.23
N VAL A 530 29.35 18.88 -10.28
CA VAL A 530 29.17 19.72 -9.10
C VAL A 530 28.16 19.11 -8.13
N LYS A 531 27.01 18.62 -8.63
CA LYS A 531 26.00 17.97 -7.79
C LYS A 531 26.56 16.72 -7.09
N ASN A 532 27.29 15.88 -7.83
CA ASN A 532 27.88 14.65 -7.30
C ASN A 532 28.96 14.95 -6.25
N ALA A 533 29.76 16.00 -6.44
CA ALA A 533 30.74 16.45 -5.46
C ALA A 533 30.07 16.94 -4.15
N LEU A 534 28.94 17.64 -4.25
CA LEU A 534 28.17 18.08 -3.08
C LEU A 534 27.51 16.90 -2.34
N GLU A 535 27.00 15.90 -3.07
CA GLU A 535 26.39 14.70 -2.49
C GLU A 535 27.42 13.78 -1.80
N THR A 536 28.64 13.69 -2.33
CA THR A 536 29.74 12.92 -1.69
C THR A 536 30.26 13.61 -0.41
N VAL A 537 30.28 14.94 -0.37
CA VAL A 537 30.65 15.70 0.85
C VAL A 537 29.60 15.55 1.95
N ASN A 538 28.31 15.45 1.61
CA ASN A 538 27.23 15.29 2.59
C ASN A 538 27.01 13.84 3.06
N ASN A 539 27.49 12.84 2.33
CA ASN A 539 27.34 11.41 2.66
C ASN A 539 28.71 10.76 2.92
N SER A 540 29.40 11.16 4.00
CA SER A 540 30.74 10.65 4.34
C SER A 540 30.80 9.18 4.77
N ASN A 541 29.71 8.40 4.71
CA ASN A 541 29.66 7.02 5.21
C ASN A 541 29.12 5.97 4.22
N LYS A 542 29.05 6.24 2.91
CA LYS A 542 28.74 5.20 1.91
C LYS A 542 29.63 5.33 0.67
N SER A 543 30.61 4.43 0.54
CA SER A 543 31.31 4.17 -0.71
C SER A 543 30.35 3.50 -1.70
N VAL A 544 29.64 4.29 -2.50
CA VAL A 544 28.93 3.79 -3.69
C VAL A 544 29.90 3.89 -4.88
N PRO A 545 30.05 2.85 -5.73
CA PRO A 545 30.95 2.92 -6.88
C PRO A 545 30.52 4.01 -7.85
N ASN A 546 31.46 4.87 -8.24
CA ASN A 546 31.32 6.00 -9.18
C ASN A 546 30.98 5.62 -10.64
N GLN A 547 30.43 4.43 -10.91
CA GLN A 547 30.45 3.84 -12.26
C GLN A 547 29.22 4.12 -13.16
N HIS A 548 28.14 4.75 -12.70
CA HIS A 548 26.89 4.81 -13.47
C HIS A 548 26.34 6.20 -13.88
N GLN A 549 27.13 7.28 -13.86
CA GLN A 549 26.54 8.64 -14.12
C GLN A 549 27.24 9.53 -15.13
N ASN A 550 28.31 9.06 -15.78
CA ASN A 550 28.91 9.76 -16.91
C ASN A 550 28.37 9.16 -18.22
N PHE A 551 27.72 9.99 -19.03
CA PHE A 551 27.34 9.63 -20.40
C PHE A 551 28.47 9.97 -21.37
N GLU A 552 28.56 9.23 -22.46
CA GLU A 552 29.46 9.52 -23.58
C GLU A 552 28.88 10.59 -24.49
N ILE A 553 29.75 11.30 -25.22
CA ILE A 553 29.35 12.32 -26.21
C ILE A 553 29.85 11.86 -27.57
N GLN A 554 28.95 11.65 -28.51
CA GLN A 554 29.26 11.24 -29.88
C GLN A 554 28.83 12.32 -30.87
N GLN A 555 29.56 12.45 -31.99
CA GLN A 555 29.24 13.43 -33.05
C GLN A 555 28.36 12.81 -34.15
N GLU A 556 28.51 11.52 -34.41
CA GLU A 556 27.79 10.78 -35.46
C GLU A 556 26.98 9.64 -34.85
N MET A 557 25.86 9.32 -35.50
CA MET A 557 24.90 8.32 -35.03
C MET A 557 25.26 6.94 -35.57
N ILE A 558 25.60 6.01 -34.68
CA ILE A 558 25.84 4.60 -35.02
C ILE A 558 24.69 3.78 -34.41
N PHE A 559 23.70 3.41 -35.23
CA PHE A 559 22.46 2.78 -34.78
C PHE A 559 22.64 1.40 -34.13
N GLU A 560 23.68 0.64 -34.52
CA GLU A 560 23.88 -0.75 -34.10
C GLU A 560 24.25 -0.94 -32.61
N ASN A 561 24.42 0.15 -31.85
CA ASN A 561 24.97 0.10 -30.49
C ASN A 561 23.99 0.49 -29.37
N PHE A 562 22.74 0.85 -29.67
CA PHE A 562 21.79 1.35 -28.67
C PHE A 562 20.51 0.52 -28.62
N ASP A 563 20.03 0.26 -27.40
CA ASP A 563 18.75 -0.43 -27.18
C ASP A 563 17.56 0.52 -27.47
N CYS A 564 17.81 1.83 -27.30
CA CYS A 564 16.83 2.90 -27.47
C CYS A 564 17.52 4.21 -27.84
N ILE A 565 17.00 4.91 -28.84
CA ILE A 565 17.39 6.28 -29.18
C ILE A 565 16.19 7.19 -28.94
N LEU A 566 16.28 8.08 -27.96
CA LEU A 566 15.25 9.09 -27.69
C LEU A 566 15.62 10.39 -28.40
N ASN A 567 14.80 10.82 -29.36
CA ASN A 567 15.00 12.08 -30.04
C ASN A 567 14.47 13.24 -29.18
N VAL A 568 15.37 14.16 -28.82
CA VAL A 568 15.07 15.31 -27.95
C VAL A 568 14.21 16.36 -28.68
N GLN A 569 14.20 16.37 -30.02
CA GLN A 569 13.40 17.30 -30.83
C GLN A 569 11.90 17.08 -30.66
N ASN A 570 11.46 15.81 -30.64
CA ASN A 570 10.05 15.40 -30.62
C ASN A 570 9.69 14.50 -29.42
N LEU A 571 10.67 14.12 -28.60
CA LEU A 571 10.54 13.19 -27.47
C LEU A 571 9.98 11.82 -27.84
N GLN A 572 10.31 11.32 -29.03
CA GLN A 572 9.93 10.00 -29.49
C GLN A 572 11.13 9.04 -29.52
N ILE A 573 10.85 7.76 -29.36
CA ILE A 573 11.84 6.69 -29.53
C ILE A 573 11.99 6.40 -31.02
N GLU A 574 13.22 6.54 -31.51
CA GLU A 574 13.63 6.14 -32.86
C GLU A 574 14.07 4.68 -32.80
N LYS A 575 13.25 3.75 -33.35
CA LYS A 575 13.60 2.33 -33.46
C LYS A 575 13.39 1.77 -34.88
N PRO A 576 14.14 0.72 -35.29
CA PRO A 576 14.09 0.16 -36.65
C PRO A 576 12.87 -0.72 -36.96
N GLU A 577 12.20 -1.33 -35.97
CA GLU A 577 11.27 -2.46 -36.20
C GLU A 577 9.93 -2.42 -35.42
N THR A 578 9.33 -1.27 -35.15
CA THR A 578 7.95 -1.27 -34.62
C THR A 578 7.14 -0.10 -35.19
N ILE A 579 6.44 -0.40 -36.28
CA ILE A 579 5.49 0.51 -36.91
C ILE A 579 4.24 0.56 -36.03
N TYR A 580 4.19 1.49 -35.09
CA TYR A 580 2.90 2.04 -34.67
C TYR A 580 2.53 3.11 -35.68
N SER A 581 1.29 3.05 -36.19
CA SER A 581 0.81 4.01 -37.18
C SER A 581 1.03 5.44 -36.67
N THR A 582 1.88 6.18 -37.37
CA THR A 582 2.05 7.62 -37.20
C THR A 582 0.77 8.30 -37.68
N ASN A 583 -0.29 8.22 -36.87
CA ASN A 583 -1.49 8.99 -37.08
C ASN A 583 -1.12 10.45 -36.81
N SER A 584 -0.98 11.23 -37.89
CA SER A 584 -0.61 12.65 -37.95
C SER A 584 -1.60 13.61 -37.24
N LYS A 585 -2.51 13.10 -36.42
CA LYS A 585 -3.58 13.81 -35.71
C LYS A 585 -3.47 13.79 -34.17
N ARG A 586 -2.41 13.21 -33.59
CA ARG A 586 -2.26 13.10 -32.11
C ARG A 586 -1.56 14.32 -31.50
N SER A 587 -1.92 14.69 -30.27
CA SER A 587 -1.22 15.74 -29.51
C SER A 587 0.23 15.33 -29.18
N LEU A 588 1.13 16.30 -29.02
CA LEU A 588 2.54 16.03 -28.71
C LEU A 588 2.70 15.47 -27.29
N ILE A 589 1.84 15.88 -26.36
CA ILE A 589 1.74 15.28 -25.02
C ILE A 589 1.40 13.78 -25.07
N ASP A 590 0.43 13.36 -25.90
CA ASP A 590 0.06 11.94 -25.99
C ASP A 590 1.24 11.09 -26.48
N GLN A 591 2.03 11.62 -27.42
CA GLN A 591 3.24 10.96 -27.92
C GLN A 591 4.33 10.86 -26.85
N PHE A 592 4.52 11.92 -26.06
CA PHE A 592 5.46 11.90 -24.94
C PHE A 592 5.02 10.89 -23.88
N MET A 593 3.72 10.80 -23.58
CA MET A 593 3.16 9.81 -22.65
C MET A 593 3.38 8.39 -23.13
N ASP A 594 3.07 8.10 -24.41
CA ASP A 594 3.33 6.80 -25.03
C ASP A 594 4.84 6.45 -24.91
N THR A 595 5.73 7.43 -25.05
CA THR A 595 7.19 7.26 -24.88
C THR A 595 7.57 6.96 -23.42
N ILE A 596 7.00 7.66 -22.44
CA ILE A 596 7.23 7.37 -21.02
C ILE A 596 6.78 5.95 -20.67
N CYS A 597 5.63 5.50 -21.20
CA CYS A 597 5.16 4.14 -21.01
C CYS A 597 6.15 3.11 -21.55
N GLN A 598 6.62 3.26 -22.79
CA GLN A 598 7.60 2.35 -23.38
C GLN A 598 8.91 2.30 -22.60
N LEU A 599 9.44 3.45 -22.17
CA LEU A 599 10.65 3.49 -21.35
C LEU A 599 10.46 2.71 -20.04
N TYR A 600 9.31 2.88 -19.38
CA TYR A 600 8.99 2.16 -18.14
C TYR A 600 8.90 0.64 -18.34
N GLU A 601 8.20 0.20 -19.39
CA GLU A 601 8.07 -1.21 -19.79
C GLU A 601 9.44 -1.86 -20.07
N HIS A 602 10.38 -1.06 -20.58
CA HIS A 602 11.76 -1.47 -20.83
C HIS A 602 12.74 -1.18 -19.68
N PHE A 603 12.25 -1.20 -18.43
CA PHE A 603 13.05 -1.15 -17.19
C PHE A 603 13.76 0.19 -16.92
N ILE A 604 13.30 1.29 -17.50
CA ILE A 604 13.77 2.62 -17.14
C ILE A 604 12.86 3.17 -16.03
N ASP A 605 13.39 3.26 -14.82
CA ASP A 605 12.62 3.74 -13.67
C ASP A 605 12.32 5.24 -13.79
N ILE A 606 11.03 5.57 -13.77
CA ILE A 606 10.54 6.94 -13.87
C ILE A 606 10.29 7.50 -12.47
N ASN A 607 10.73 8.73 -12.24
CA ASN A 607 10.41 9.49 -11.04
C ASN A 607 9.05 10.18 -11.21
N TRP A 608 7.99 9.44 -10.90
CA TRP A 608 6.60 9.87 -11.03
C TRP A 608 6.28 11.12 -10.20
N GLN A 609 6.85 11.25 -9.00
CA GLN A 609 6.70 12.44 -8.16
C GLN A 609 7.23 13.71 -8.85
N VAL A 610 8.36 13.63 -9.55
CA VAL A 610 8.92 14.78 -10.30
C VAL A 610 8.13 15.02 -11.58
N LEU A 611 7.75 13.96 -12.30
CA LEU A 611 6.98 14.08 -13.53
C LEU A 611 5.65 14.79 -13.25
N ASN A 612 4.88 14.29 -12.29
CA ASN A 612 3.54 14.77 -12.02
C ASN A 612 3.48 15.95 -11.06
N ASN A 613 4.37 16.00 -10.05
CA ASN A 613 4.49 17.08 -9.06
C ASN A 613 3.12 17.57 -8.52
N ARG A 614 2.22 16.65 -8.14
CA ARG A 614 0.93 17.01 -7.51
C ARG A 614 0.85 16.50 -6.07
N THR A 615 0.10 17.23 -5.25
CA THR A 615 -0.32 16.82 -3.91
C THR A 615 -1.63 16.05 -4.04
N TYR A 616 -1.60 14.73 -3.96
CA TYR A 616 -2.78 13.90 -4.23
C TYR A 616 -3.52 13.48 -2.95
N LYS A 617 -4.84 13.32 -3.08
CA LYS A 617 -5.59 12.41 -2.21
C LYS A 617 -5.16 10.98 -2.54
N THR A 618 -5.20 10.08 -1.58
CA THR A 618 -4.80 8.68 -1.77
C THR A 618 -6.00 7.78 -1.59
N CYS A 619 -6.01 6.64 -2.26
CA CYS A 619 -7.06 5.64 -2.13
C CYS A 619 -6.46 4.27 -1.81
N LEU A 620 -7.29 3.39 -1.25
CA LEU A 620 -6.95 1.98 -1.14
C LEU A 620 -6.94 1.37 -2.54
N ILE A 621 -5.82 0.73 -2.88
CA ILE A 621 -5.63 -0.03 -4.12
C ILE A 621 -5.45 -1.52 -3.75
N PRO A 622 -5.88 -2.47 -4.61
CA PRO A 622 -5.85 -3.90 -4.31
C PRO A 622 -4.47 -4.39 -3.91
N GLU A 623 -4.40 -5.32 -2.96
CA GLU A 623 -3.12 -5.84 -2.46
C GLU A 623 -2.28 -6.50 -3.57
N PRO A 624 -0.94 -6.48 -3.48
CA PRO A 624 -0.12 -7.23 -4.40
C PRO A 624 -0.42 -8.74 -4.29
N GLU A 625 -0.57 -9.37 -5.45
CA GLU A 625 -0.73 -10.82 -5.58
C GLU A 625 0.64 -11.50 -5.74
N TYR A 626 0.74 -12.74 -5.24
CA TYR A 626 1.95 -13.57 -5.32
C TYR A 626 1.61 -14.92 -5.95
N SER A 627 2.60 -15.52 -6.63
CA SER A 627 2.50 -16.86 -7.20
C SER A 627 1.95 -17.87 -6.18
N LYS A 628 0.94 -18.63 -6.59
CA LYS A 628 0.27 -19.64 -5.74
C LYS A 628 1.00 -20.97 -5.74
N LYS A 629 2.29 -20.97 -6.08
CA LYS A 629 3.13 -22.17 -6.11
C LYS A 629 3.23 -22.78 -4.71
N LYS A 630 2.81 -24.05 -4.60
CA LYS A 630 2.91 -24.84 -3.36
C LYS A 630 4.38 -25.15 -3.04
N TYR A 631 4.85 -24.69 -1.88
CA TYR A 631 6.14 -25.08 -1.29
C TYR A 631 5.89 -25.93 -0.04
N TRP A 632 5.88 -27.25 -0.23
CA TRP A 632 5.56 -28.22 0.82
C TRP A 632 6.54 -29.40 0.76
N PRO A 633 7.44 -29.57 1.75
CA PRO A 633 8.52 -30.56 1.68
C PRO A 633 8.10 -31.95 2.20
N PHE A 634 6.82 -32.15 2.51
CA PHE A 634 6.31 -33.38 3.12
C PHE A 634 5.52 -34.20 2.12
N ASP A 635 5.61 -35.52 2.24
CA ASP A 635 4.77 -36.43 1.46
C ASP A 635 3.34 -36.41 2.04
N ASP A 636 2.36 -36.03 1.22
CA ASP A 636 0.95 -35.96 1.62
C ASP A 636 0.30 -37.35 1.82
N CYS A 637 1.08 -38.45 1.74
CA CYS A 637 0.63 -39.84 1.76
C CYS A 637 -0.02 -40.33 3.07
N ASN A 638 -0.14 -39.48 4.10
CA ASN A 638 -0.73 -39.83 5.40
C ASN A 638 -1.95 -38.98 5.82
N MET A 639 -2.56 -38.21 4.91
CA MET A 639 -3.96 -37.81 5.11
C MET A 639 -4.84 -39.04 4.84
N GLN A 640 -4.89 -39.99 5.79
CA GLN A 640 -6.07 -40.84 5.89
C GLN A 640 -7.25 -39.90 6.11
N SER A 641 -8.18 -39.88 5.18
CA SER A 641 -9.50 -39.29 5.36
C SER A 641 -10.04 -39.77 6.70
N ILE A 642 -10.06 -38.87 7.69
CA ILE A 642 -10.85 -39.08 8.89
C ILE A 642 -12.29 -38.94 8.39
N ASP A 643 -12.89 -40.06 8.03
CA ASP A 643 -14.32 -40.17 7.74
C ASP A 643 -15.07 -39.71 8.99
N TYR A 644 -15.60 -38.49 8.95
CA TYR A 644 -16.65 -38.05 9.87
C TYR A 644 -17.98 -38.70 9.48
N ASN A 645 -18.03 -40.03 9.51
CA ASN A 645 -19.29 -40.78 9.43
C ASN A 645 -19.68 -41.18 10.85
N HIS A 646 -20.33 -40.24 11.56
CA HIS A 646 -21.24 -40.62 12.62
C HIS A 646 -22.58 -41.04 11.97
N PRO A 647 -23.14 -42.21 12.32
CA PRO A 647 -24.41 -42.65 11.76
C PRO A 647 -25.56 -41.97 12.52
N ASN A 648 -26.38 -41.22 11.78
CA ASN A 648 -27.78 -40.86 12.02
C ASN A 648 -28.03 -39.36 11.81
N GLY A 649 -28.69 -39.04 10.70
CA GLY A 649 -29.22 -37.71 10.41
C GLY A 649 -29.43 -37.53 8.92
N GLU A 650 -30.54 -38.04 8.40
CA GLU A 650 -31.01 -37.74 7.05
C GLU A 650 -31.10 -36.22 6.84
N LEU A 651 -30.37 -35.69 5.85
CA LEU A 651 -30.64 -34.36 5.31
C LEU A 651 -31.04 -34.49 3.85
N LEU A 652 -32.29 -34.16 3.56
CA LEU A 652 -32.82 -33.99 2.22
C LEU A 652 -32.05 -32.87 1.49
N THR A 653 -31.28 -33.23 0.47
CA THR A 653 -30.90 -32.30 -0.60
C THR A 653 -31.75 -32.61 -1.82
N SER A 654 -32.88 -31.92 -1.95
CA SER A 654 -33.70 -31.94 -3.17
C SER A 654 -33.40 -30.70 -4.02
N ASN A 655 -32.82 -30.95 -5.19
CA ASN A 655 -33.09 -30.30 -6.49
C ASN A 655 -33.32 -28.78 -6.50
N LEU A 656 -32.26 -28.02 -6.75
CA LEU A 656 -32.34 -26.67 -7.35
C LEU A 656 -30.99 -26.37 -8.03
N GLU A 657 -30.73 -27.01 -9.16
CA GLU A 657 -29.80 -26.59 -10.23
C GLU A 657 -29.83 -27.67 -11.32
N PRO A 658 -30.71 -27.51 -12.33
CA PRO A 658 -30.23 -26.97 -13.60
C PRO A 658 -31.34 -26.20 -14.37
N GLU A 659 -31.52 -24.91 -14.11
CA GLU A 659 -32.43 -24.07 -14.93
C GLU A 659 -31.86 -22.68 -15.28
N ILE A 660 -30.61 -22.39 -14.91
CA ILE A 660 -29.97 -21.08 -15.19
C ILE A 660 -29.08 -21.13 -16.46
N SER A 661 -28.72 -22.33 -16.94
CA SER A 661 -27.80 -22.47 -18.08
C SER A 661 -28.44 -22.32 -19.47
N GLU A 662 -29.76 -22.38 -19.61
CA GLU A 662 -30.43 -22.28 -20.93
C GLU A 662 -31.00 -20.89 -21.24
N LYS A 663 -31.22 -20.02 -20.24
CA LYS A 663 -31.69 -18.63 -20.47
C LYS A 663 -30.59 -17.60 -20.77
N MET A 664 -29.31 -17.94 -20.57
CA MET A 664 -28.19 -17.04 -20.91
C MET A 664 -27.73 -17.13 -22.37
N LYS A 665 -28.24 -18.08 -23.18
CA LYS A 665 -27.84 -18.25 -24.59
C LYS A 665 -28.74 -17.54 -25.61
N GLU A 666 -29.85 -16.94 -25.19
CA GLU A 666 -30.74 -16.17 -26.08
C GLU A 666 -30.57 -14.64 -26.02
N LEU A 667 -29.72 -14.11 -25.12
CA LEU A 667 -29.47 -12.66 -25.03
C LEU A 667 -28.30 -12.15 -25.91
N ASP A 668 -27.49 -13.05 -26.47
CA ASP A 668 -26.29 -12.70 -27.27
C ASP A 668 -26.54 -12.50 -28.77
N LYS A 669 -27.81 -12.56 -29.23
CA LYS A 669 -28.16 -12.42 -30.66
C LYS A 669 -28.79 -11.09 -31.06
N THR A 670 -28.92 -10.12 -30.17
CA THR A 670 -29.60 -8.82 -30.45
C THR A 670 -28.69 -7.58 -30.43
N ASN A 671 -27.37 -7.71 -30.28
CA ASN A 671 -26.44 -6.56 -30.24
C ASN A 671 -25.66 -6.28 -31.55
N LEU A 672 -26.12 -6.77 -32.70
CA LEU A 672 -25.41 -6.66 -33.99
C LEU A 672 -25.98 -5.62 -34.98
N LEU A 673 -26.76 -4.64 -34.50
CA LEU A 673 -27.40 -3.62 -35.37
C LEU A 673 -27.27 -2.17 -34.87
N ALA A 674 -26.15 -1.81 -34.23
CA ALA A 674 -25.89 -0.44 -33.78
C ALA A 674 -24.57 0.17 -34.30
N ASP A 675 -24.00 -0.39 -35.39
CA ASP A 675 -22.70 0.02 -35.96
C ASP A 675 -22.79 0.83 -37.27
N GLN A 676 -23.97 1.34 -37.61
CA GLN A 676 -24.14 2.21 -38.78
C GLN A 676 -25.09 3.34 -38.43
N PHE A 677 -24.58 4.45 -37.89
CA PHE A 677 -25.10 5.82 -38.02
C PHE A 677 -24.34 6.71 -37.03
N ASN A 678 -23.25 7.34 -37.48
CA ASN A 678 -22.85 8.70 -37.10
C ASN A 678 -21.57 9.11 -37.85
N ASP A 679 -21.66 9.07 -39.19
CA ASP A 679 -20.99 10.08 -40.00
C ASP A 679 -21.85 11.35 -39.94
N ASN A 680 -21.33 12.41 -39.34
CA ASN A 680 -21.30 13.77 -39.92
C ASN A 680 -21.02 14.87 -38.87
N ASN A 681 -20.02 15.69 -39.23
CA ASN A 681 -19.89 17.12 -38.96
C ASN A 681 -19.77 17.60 -37.51
N TYR A 682 -18.55 17.96 -37.10
CA TYR A 682 -18.25 19.33 -36.68
C TYR A 682 -16.76 19.62 -36.92
N ASP A 683 -16.51 20.23 -38.09
CA ASP A 683 -15.28 20.90 -38.44
C ASP A 683 -15.09 22.21 -37.66
N ASN A 684 -13.81 22.60 -37.57
CA ASN A 684 -13.29 23.95 -37.32
C ASN A 684 -13.16 24.43 -35.86
N ILE A 685 -12.02 24.06 -35.24
CA ILE A 685 -11.23 25.04 -34.50
C ILE A 685 -9.83 25.05 -35.13
N LYS A 686 -9.65 25.92 -36.12
CA LYS A 686 -8.33 26.28 -36.64
C LYS A 686 -7.52 26.89 -35.49
N THR A 687 -6.40 26.25 -35.15
CA THR A 687 -5.38 26.85 -34.31
C THR A 687 -4.84 28.10 -34.99
N ASP A 688 -5.01 29.23 -34.32
CA ASP A 688 -4.71 30.56 -34.84
C ASP A 688 -3.18 30.78 -34.96
N PRO A 689 -2.62 31.06 -36.16
CA PRO A 689 -1.18 31.31 -36.38
C PRO A 689 -0.62 32.45 -35.53
N THR A 690 -1.50 33.32 -35.02
CA THR A 690 -1.18 34.45 -34.14
C THR A 690 -0.57 33.99 -32.80
N PHE A 691 -0.92 32.80 -32.30
CA PHE A 691 -0.42 32.29 -31.01
C PHE A 691 1.03 31.80 -31.09
N GLN A 692 1.43 31.16 -32.20
CA GLN A 692 2.83 30.77 -32.45
C GLN A 692 3.74 32.00 -32.58
N HIS A 693 3.23 33.07 -33.22
CA HIS A 693 3.95 34.33 -33.35
C HIS A 693 4.10 35.08 -32.01
N TYR A 694 3.10 34.97 -31.12
CA TYR A 694 3.11 35.58 -29.79
C TYR A 694 4.19 34.99 -28.89
N LEU A 695 4.37 33.66 -28.88
CA LEU A 695 5.37 33.01 -28.04
C LEU A 695 6.81 33.30 -28.48
N TYR A 696 7.04 33.32 -29.80
CA TYR A 696 8.31 33.75 -30.39
C TYR A 696 8.65 35.20 -30.00
N LYS A 697 7.64 36.10 -30.06
CA LYS A 697 7.77 37.48 -29.56
C LYS A 697 7.95 37.57 -28.05
N LEU A 698 7.37 36.69 -27.24
CA LEU A 698 7.47 36.73 -25.78
C LEU A 698 8.86 36.28 -25.30
N VAL A 699 9.44 35.27 -25.98
CA VAL A 699 10.83 34.85 -25.78
C VAL A 699 11.79 35.95 -26.25
N GLN A 700 11.56 36.55 -27.44
CA GLN A 700 12.35 37.72 -27.89
C GLN A 700 12.24 38.91 -26.93
N LYS A 701 11.03 39.29 -26.48
CA LYS A 701 10.77 40.44 -25.61
C LYS A 701 11.32 40.24 -24.20
N LYS A 702 11.38 38.98 -23.72
CA LYS A 702 12.06 38.65 -22.47
C LYS A 702 13.58 38.57 -22.65
N CYS A 703 14.11 38.10 -23.78
CA CYS A 703 15.56 37.98 -24.02
C CYS A 703 16.24 39.26 -24.52
N ALA A 704 15.48 40.28 -24.95
CA ALA A 704 16.01 41.60 -25.27
C ALA A 704 16.42 42.36 -24.00
N LEU A 705 17.63 42.90 -24.00
CA LEU A 705 18.09 43.89 -23.02
C LEU A 705 17.16 45.10 -23.06
N SER A 706 16.69 45.56 -21.89
CA SER A 706 16.13 46.91 -21.75
C SER A 706 17.17 47.92 -22.24
N ASN A 707 16.75 48.86 -23.10
CA ASN A 707 17.62 49.94 -23.55
C ASN A 707 18.35 50.56 -22.36
N PRO A 708 19.66 50.82 -22.46
CA PRO A 708 20.33 51.66 -21.49
C PRO A 708 19.70 53.06 -21.61
N GLU A 709 18.96 53.48 -20.59
CA GLU A 709 18.72 54.90 -20.41
C GLU A 709 20.09 55.56 -20.28
N ARG A 710 20.32 56.56 -21.14
CA ARG A 710 21.53 57.37 -21.12
C ARG A 710 21.48 58.23 -19.85
N ILE A 711 22.46 57.97 -18.98
CA ILE A 711 22.90 58.68 -17.76
C ILE A 711 22.01 58.43 -16.54
#